data_AF-A0A521HCC8-F1
#
_entry.id   AF-A0A521HCC8-F1
#
_cell.length_a   1.000
_cell.length_b   1.000
_cell.length_c   1.000
_cell.angle_alpha   90.00
_cell.angle_beta   90.00
_cell.angle_gamma   90.00
#
_symmetry.space_group_name_H-M   'P 1'
#
loop_
_entity.id
_entity.type
_entity.pdbx_description
1 polymer ?
#
loop_
_entity_poly.entity_id
_entity_poly.type
_entity_poly.pdbx_seq_one_letter_code
_entity_poly.pdbx_strand_id
1 'polypeptide(L)'
;MRELSCFRNDEFIGERKLIWCNRRIFLLLFLFLAFLKPESRGQSQDTIVFLSYNLLNYPSAGGSYAADTTARHPHYRTIMNAVNPDILVVQEMNSQTGMNKFLSDVLNSSGNTYSKGPFIDGYDTDNGIFYKTDKFHAVSNTAIATELRDINMFKLVHTLSGDTIRIFSLHLKASSGSSNEAQRGREVDSLRKVTNALAAGTNFIVCGDFNIYGSTETAYQKLLAVTGGNEGQLIDPISLTGNWNQFAYRAYHTQSPRVRAFGGGSTGGMDDRFDLILYSKAISLSGGMKYVSNSQIPYGNDGNLYNDSINKPSNSAVSPAIANALHYASDHIPVKAKFTMEYNTGSVPTDFGPTALLDPVSPMCANANQGMSLRIKNFGALPVDLSTNSLSVNLKVTTPSAGVQVFTETINSGTINAGAFLTVNFGSLIDMSLAGNYSFIGYTSQANDANHANDTLQAVTITVSSTATASISPAGPINMCVGDSAYLSSSSGISYLWSNGSTTQNIYVTDTGSYSVQVTIAGGCSSSSNSVHVGFTPAPLNGIVFYESLGTVGGTTSIASHETANGFDNDAYTMSGTADLRVTTPSGVYGGASGSTNAFFTTSGRIFRIDGINTSGYSNLSLSHGIHKSSTAADGTELLVEYSTNGVDFTALSASPLNTGSGTAVWQYRTMSGTIPSVPNLSIQFRHSSGSVQYRIDDITLSGTSGGAMISASGPTSFCLGDSVVLTANSGNSYYWNNGATTQSITASSSGSYFARVDCFNTDTVSVLVSNCQNVTLNLRAFIQGYYIGNQMMTAVVNPVLYPTLCDSITVELANENPPYNILYTVKSVLATDGTGNFSFPPSVLNQSFYIVAKHRNALETWSSVPVAFNSTSVLYDFSTTAGKAYGNNLANMDGEFCFYSGDVSDGITPGTQDGIINKDDNDSLENSLSLFTTGYSVYDLTGDGLVESADFSLIGTNINQGISVMRP
;
A
#
# COMPACT_ATOMS: atom_id res chain seq x y z
N MET A 1 -68.80 37.82 -10.91
CA MET A 1 -69.45 38.89 -11.70
C MET A 1 -70.81 39.19 -11.09
N ARG A 2 -71.08 40.49 -10.79
CA ARG A 2 -72.36 41.14 -10.41
C ARG A 2 -73.04 40.66 -9.11
N GLU A 3 -73.60 41.47 -8.21
CA GLU A 3 -73.73 42.91 -7.92
C GLU A 3 -74.51 43.00 -6.57
N LEU A 4 -74.47 44.16 -5.88
CA LEU A 4 -75.44 44.63 -4.85
C LEU A 4 -75.44 43.92 -3.46
N SER A 5 -74.91 44.52 -2.38
CA SER A 5 -75.38 45.66 -1.56
C SER A 5 -76.40 45.32 -0.46
N CYS A 6 -76.00 45.45 0.81
CA CYS A 6 -76.61 46.27 1.89
C CYS A 6 -76.22 45.72 3.28
N PHE A 7 -75.39 46.49 4.03
CA PHE A 7 -75.75 47.26 5.24
C PHE A 7 -75.81 46.38 6.52
N ARG A 8 -74.84 46.56 7.44
CA ARG A 8 -74.88 47.46 8.62
C ARG A 8 -75.81 46.89 9.72
N ASN A 9 -75.55 46.95 11.01
CA ASN A 9 -74.61 47.73 11.81
C ASN A 9 -74.75 47.25 13.27
N ASP A 10 -73.77 47.63 14.10
CA ASP A 10 -73.91 48.02 15.51
C ASP A 10 -74.29 46.93 16.53
N GLU A 11 -73.87 46.95 17.78
CA GLU A 11 -72.88 47.68 18.56
C GLU A 11 -72.92 46.99 19.94
N PHE A 12 -71.78 47.03 20.64
CA PHE A 12 -71.68 47.31 22.07
C PHE A 12 -72.22 46.33 23.15
N ILE A 13 -71.23 45.86 23.92
CA ILE A 13 -71.09 45.97 25.38
C ILE A 13 -72.03 45.15 26.27
N GLY A 14 -71.39 44.39 27.16
CA GLY A 14 -71.69 44.56 28.59
C GLY A 14 -72.01 43.31 29.37
N GLU A 15 -70.95 42.65 29.82
CA GLU A 15 -70.78 42.03 31.14
C GLU A 15 -71.99 41.47 31.94
N ARG A 16 -71.82 40.17 32.26
CA ARG A 16 -71.99 39.51 33.58
C ARG A 16 -73.34 38.86 33.96
N LYS A 17 -73.13 37.63 34.46
CA LYS A 17 -73.94 36.75 35.33
C LYS A 17 -75.02 35.93 34.62
N LEU A 18 -74.71 34.65 34.37
CA LEU A 18 -74.91 33.49 35.27
C LEU A 18 -76.37 33.01 35.27
N ILE A 19 -76.50 31.76 34.81
CA ILE A 19 -77.41 30.71 35.33
C ILE A 19 -78.79 30.57 34.64
N TRP A 20 -78.88 29.45 33.91
CA TRP A 20 -79.94 28.42 33.91
C TRP A 20 -81.40 28.92 34.07
N CYS A 21 -82.37 28.56 33.24
CA CYS A 21 -82.54 27.35 32.47
C CYS A 21 -83.74 27.56 31.52
N ASN A 22 -83.58 27.27 30.24
CA ASN A 22 -84.57 26.47 29.52
C ASN A 22 -83.86 25.67 28.43
N ARG A 23 -82.99 24.77 28.92
CA ARG A 23 -82.55 23.55 28.24
C ARG A 23 -83.79 22.66 28.07
N ARG A 24 -84.24 22.40 26.84
CA ARG A 24 -84.80 21.07 26.48
C ARG A 24 -85.17 20.83 25.02
N ILE A 25 -85.18 21.80 24.11
CA ILE A 25 -85.67 21.53 22.73
C ILE A 25 -84.60 21.63 21.63
N PHE A 26 -83.43 22.20 21.90
CA PHE A 26 -82.28 22.16 20.98
C PHE A 26 -81.34 20.95 21.18
N LEU A 27 -81.65 20.04 22.10
CA LEU A 27 -80.82 18.87 22.42
C LEU A 27 -81.06 17.65 21.50
N LEU A 28 -82.11 17.66 20.66
CA LEU A 28 -82.50 16.47 19.89
C LEU A 28 -81.98 16.43 18.44
N LEU A 29 -81.55 17.55 17.85
CA LEU A 29 -80.90 17.54 16.52
C LEU A 29 -79.35 17.47 16.58
N PHE A 30 -78.75 17.70 17.75
CA PHE A 30 -77.29 17.55 17.95
C PHE A 30 -76.88 16.13 18.37
N LEU A 31 -77.85 15.25 18.63
CA LEU A 31 -77.60 13.91 19.18
C LEU A 31 -77.55 12.77 18.13
N PHE A 32 -77.73 13.07 16.83
CA PHE A 32 -77.63 12.06 15.77
C PHE A 32 -76.43 12.25 14.80
N LEU A 33 -75.72 13.38 14.86
CA LEU A 33 -74.48 13.62 14.10
C LEU A 33 -73.21 13.52 14.97
N ALA A 34 -73.35 13.11 16.23
CA ALA A 34 -72.22 12.91 17.16
C ALA A 34 -71.71 11.45 17.24
N PHE A 35 -72.32 10.50 16.51
CA PHE A 35 -71.96 9.07 16.55
C PHE A 35 -71.25 8.53 15.31
N LEU A 36 -70.77 9.40 14.42
CA LEU A 36 -69.84 9.03 13.35
C LEU A 36 -68.71 10.07 13.26
N LYS A 37 -67.90 10.15 14.32
CA LYS A 37 -66.49 10.55 14.14
C LYS A 37 -65.67 9.26 14.08
N PRO A 38 -64.81 9.05 13.07
CA PRO A 38 -63.69 8.15 13.30
C PRO A 38 -62.96 8.67 14.54
N GLU A 39 -62.68 7.80 15.49
CA GLU A 39 -61.80 8.09 16.62
C GLU A 39 -60.48 8.63 16.03
N SER A 40 -60.28 9.93 16.09
CA SER A 40 -58.98 10.52 15.81
C SER A 40 -58.05 10.06 16.92
N ARG A 41 -57.23 9.05 16.65
CA ARG A 41 -56.13 8.60 17.50
C ARG A 41 -55.21 9.80 17.76
N GLY A 42 -55.22 10.34 18.97
CA GLY A 42 -54.45 11.52 19.34
C GLY A 42 -52.99 11.18 19.64
N GLN A 43 -52.08 11.69 18.82
CA GLN A 43 -50.63 11.67 19.08
C GLN A 43 -50.30 12.75 20.13
N SER A 44 -49.55 12.40 21.17
CA SER A 44 -49.07 13.36 22.19
C SER A 44 -47.61 13.73 21.94
N GLN A 45 -47.18 14.86 22.48
CA GLN A 45 -45.83 15.40 22.27
C GLN A 45 -45.24 15.83 23.62
N ASP A 46 -44.04 15.34 23.95
CA ASP A 46 -43.25 15.86 25.07
C ASP A 46 -42.21 16.87 24.55
N THR A 47 -42.08 18.00 25.24
CA THR A 47 -41.07 19.03 24.93
C THR A 47 -39.90 18.90 25.90
N ILE A 48 -38.72 18.68 25.35
CA ILE A 48 -37.47 18.46 26.07
C ILE A 48 -36.67 19.77 26.10
N VAL A 49 -36.39 20.29 27.30
CA VAL A 49 -35.46 21.40 27.50
C VAL A 49 -34.04 20.86 27.63
N PHE A 50 -33.21 21.08 26.62
CA PHE A 50 -31.83 20.61 26.55
C PHE A 50 -30.85 21.75 26.90
N LEU A 51 -29.85 21.47 27.72
CA LEU A 51 -28.85 22.46 28.16
C LEU A 51 -27.43 21.90 27.99
N SER A 52 -26.53 22.67 27.38
CA SER A 52 -25.08 22.40 27.40
C SER A 52 -24.37 23.49 28.20
N TYR A 53 -23.42 23.13 29.06
CA TYR A 53 -22.73 24.09 29.91
C TYR A 53 -21.30 23.67 30.29
N ASN A 54 -20.29 24.43 29.85
CA ASN A 54 -18.95 24.35 30.40
C ASN A 54 -18.93 24.88 31.85
N LEU A 55 -18.53 24.03 32.80
CA LEU A 55 -18.57 24.32 34.23
C LEU A 55 -17.27 24.92 34.78
N LEU A 56 -16.29 25.33 33.98
CA LEU A 56 -15.02 25.88 34.47
C LEU A 56 -14.37 24.95 35.51
N ASN A 57 -13.79 23.87 35.01
CA ASN A 57 -12.92 22.96 35.73
C ASN A 57 -13.53 22.51 37.07
N TYR A 58 -14.73 21.91 37.05
CA TYR A 58 -15.50 21.56 38.23
C TYR A 58 -15.25 20.11 38.68
N PRO A 59 -14.91 19.85 39.95
CA PRO A 59 -14.56 20.82 40.99
C PRO A 59 -13.17 21.43 40.74
N SER A 60 -12.95 22.67 41.18
CA SER A 60 -11.73 23.47 40.91
C SER A 60 -10.42 22.68 41.09
N ALA A 61 -9.44 22.90 40.18
CA ALA A 61 -8.13 22.25 40.22
C ALA A 61 -7.45 22.44 41.59
N GLY A 62 -7.06 21.33 42.21
CA GLY A 62 -6.63 21.24 43.61
C GLY A 62 -7.53 20.35 44.49
N GLY A 63 -8.64 19.83 43.96
CA GLY A 63 -9.44 18.78 44.58
C GLY A 63 -10.35 19.22 45.73
N SER A 64 -10.34 20.49 46.13
CA SER A 64 -11.22 20.98 47.18
C SER A 64 -12.59 21.36 46.63
N TYR A 65 -13.48 20.36 46.49
CA TYR A 65 -14.94 20.52 46.44
C TYR A 65 -15.47 21.59 47.43
N ALA A 66 -14.79 21.75 48.57
CA ALA A 66 -15.04 22.79 49.57
C ALA A 66 -15.00 24.23 49.01
N ALA A 67 -14.12 24.53 48.05
CA ALA A 67 -14.02 25.86 47.44
C ALA A 67 -15.27 26.19 46.61
N ASP A 68 -15.76 25.22 45.82
CA ASP A 68 -16.95 25.40 44.98
C ASP A 68 -18.25 25.44 45.76
N THR A 69 -18.29 24.75 46.91
CA THR A 69 -19.46 24.69 47.79
C THR A 69 -19.94 26.07 48.20
N THR A 70 -18.99 26.95 48.54
CA THR A 70 -19.29 28.33 48.95
C THR A 70 -19.30 29.28 47.75
N ALA A 71 -18.35 29.13 46.83
CA ALA A 71 -18.11 30.12 45.78
C ALA A 71 -19.03 29.98 44.56
N ARG A 72 -19.42 28.75 44.17
CA ARG A 72 -20.09 28.53 42.87
C ARG A 72 -21.43 27.80 42.95
N HIS A 73 -21.63 26.87 43.90
CA HIS A 73 -22.91 26.14 43.99
C HIS A 73 -24.15 27.03 44.14
N PRO A 74 -24.14 28.12 44.94
CA PRO A 74 -25.31 29.01 45.01
C PRO A 74 -25.68 29.60 43.64
N HIS A 75 -24.67 29.91 42.83
CA HIS A 75 -24.84 30.44 41.49
C HIS A 75 -25.37 29.37 40.53
N TYR A 76 -24.78 28.17 40.53
CA TYR A 76 -25.31 27.06 39.73
C TYR A 76 -26.76 26.72 40.11
N ARG A 77 -27.12 26.68 41.40
CA ARG A 77 -28.52 26.47 41.83
C ARG A 77 -29.45 27.53 41.29
N THR A 78 -29.04 28.80 41.35
CA THR A 78 -29.81 29.92 40.80
C THR A 78 -30.05 29.76 39.30
N ILE A 79 -29.02 29.36 38.54
CA ILE A 79 -29.12 29.13 37.09
C ILE A 79 -30.01 27.92 36.80
N MET A 80 -29.78 26.78 37.46
CA MET A 80 -30.51 25.54 37.20
C MET A 80 -31.99 25.66 37.57
N ASN A 81 -32.33 26.37 38.64
CA ASN A 81 -33.72 26.65 38.99
C ASN A 81 -34.41 27.56 37.97
N ALA A 82 -33.67 28.49 37.36
CA ALA A 82 -34.22 29.42 36.36
C ALA A 82 -34.38 28.76 34.98
N VAL A 83 -33.47 27.85 34.61
CA VAL A 83 -33.53 27.14 33.31
C VAL A 83 -34.41 25.89 33.37
N ASN A 84 -34.38 25.16 34.49
CA ASN A 84 -35.08 23.90 34.73
C ASN A 84 -34.92 22.86 33.60
N PRO A 85 -33.67 22.48 33.24
CA PRO A 85 -33.40 21.61 32.09
C PRO A 85 -33.95 20.20 32.30
N ASP A 86 -34.40 19.54 31.25
CA ASP A 86 -34.74 18.12 31.27
C ASP A 86 -33.50 17.25 31.06
N ILE A 87 -32.55 17.73 30.26
CA ILE A 87 -31.20 17.17 30.07
C ILE A 87 -30.18 18.30 30.22
N LEU A 88 -29.15 18.07 31.03
CA LEU A 88 -27.99 18.94 31.20
C LEU A 88 -26.72 18.14 30.83
N VAL A 89 -25.99 18.62 29.83
CA VAL A 89 -24.68 18.12 29.43
C VAL A 89 -23.62 19.12 29.86
N VAL A 90 -22.56 18.65 30.51
CA VAL A 90 -21.53 19.50 31.08
C VAL A 90 -20.14 19.15 30.56
N GLN A 91 -19.31 20.18 30.41
CA GLN A 91 -17.89 20.08 30.09
C GLN A 91 -17.06 20.54 31.29
N GLU A 92 -15.78 20.19 31.27
CA GLU A 92 -14.82 20.47 32.34
C GLU A 92 -15.20 19.84 33.69
N MET A 93 -15.65 18.57 33.67
CA MET A 93 -15.92 17.79 34.87
C MET A 93 -14.68 16.98 35.26
N ASN A 94 -14.13 17.20 36.45
CA ASN A 94 -12.82 16.65 36.82
C ASN A 94 -12.83 15.30 37.54
N SER A 95 -14.00 14.82 37.98
CA SER A 95 -14.06 13.56 38.72
C SER A 95 -15.46 13.02 38.89
N GLN A 96 -15.52 11.72 39.16
CA GLN A 96 -16.73 11.04 39.61
C GLN A 96 -17.32 11.65 40.90
N THR A 97 -16.46 12.13 41.81
CA THR A 97 -16.88 12.85 43.02
C THR A 97 -17.54 14.17 42.67
N GLY A 98 -16.99 14.93 41.72
CA GLY A 98 -17.63 16.12 41.15
C GLY A 98 -19.03 15.84 40.63
N MET A 99 -19.20 14.81 39.81
CA MET A 99 -20.51 14.41 39.28
C MET A 99 -21.52 14.11 40.40
N ASN A 100 -21.11 13.37 41.44
CA ASN A 100 -21.97 13.07 42.59
C ASN A 100 -22.42 14.35 43.30
N LYS A 101 -21.47 15.26 43.48
CA LYS A 101 -21.63 16.49 44.25
C LYS A 101 -22.43 17.56 43.53
N PHE A 102 -22.24 17.71 42.23
CA PHE A 102 -23.10 18.56 41.40
C PHE A 102 -24.54 18.04 41.40
N LEU A 103 -24.73 16.71 41.34
CA LEU A 103 -26.05 16.11 41.45
C LEU A 103 -26.70 16.42 42.81
N SER A 104 -26.05 16.08 43.93
CA SER A 104 -26.64 16.21 45.26
C SER A 104 -26.82 17.66 45.71
N ASP A 105 -25.78 18.48 45.52
CA ASP A 105 -25.69 19.78 46.18
C ASP A 105 -26.10 20.95 45.27
N VAL A 106 -26.25 20.71 43.96
CA VAL A 106 -26.79 21.68 43.01
C VAL A 106 -28.16 21.24 42.49
N LEU A 107 -28.23 20.19 41.67
CA LEU A 107 -29.45 19.81 40.96
C LEU A 107 -30.55 19.29 41.88
N ASN A 108 -30.17 18.48 42.87
CA ASN A 108 -31.09 17.86 43.83
C ASN A 108 -31.06 18.51 45.22
N SER A 109 -30.56 19.76 45.30
CA SER A 109 -30.46 20.49 46.57
C SER A 109 -31.80 20.75 47.26
N SER A 110 -32.92 20.67 46.53
CA SER A 110 -34.28 20.87 47.01
C SER A 110 -35.23 19.68 46.70
N GLY A 111 -34.72 18.53 46.23
CA GLY A 111 -35.51 17.33 45.91
C GLY A 111 -34.78 16.34 45.00
N ASN A 112 -35.27 15.10 44.84
CA ASN A 112 -34.63 14.04 44.04
C ASN A 112 -35.21 13.95 42.62
N THR A 113 -35.08 15.02 41.83
CA THR A 113 -35.67 15.09 40.47
C THR A 113 -34.73 14.54 39.40
N TYR A 114 -33.43 14.79 39.55
CA TYR A 114 -32.40 14.44 38.57
C TYR A 114 -31.68 13.14 38.94
N SER A 115 -31.18 12.46 37.90
CA SER A 115 -30.13 11.45 37.99
C SER A 115 -28.96 11.85 37.10
N LYS A 116 -27.83 11.18 37.27
CA LYS A 116 -26.64 11.32 36.42
C LYS A 116 -26.44 10.09 35.53
N GLY A 117 -25.87 10.29 34.34
CA GLY A 117 -25.46 9.19 33.47
C GLY A 117 -24.15 8.53 33.93
N PRO A 118 -23.77 7.40 33.32
CA PRO A 118 -22.44 6.81 33.52
C PRO A 118 -21.34 7.83 33.18
N PHE A 119 -20.36 7.98 34.06
CA PHE A 119 -19.25 8.92 33.91
C PHE A 119 -17.96 8.13 33.65
N ILE A 120 -17.13 8.65 32.75
CA ILE A 120 -15.81 8.12 32.44
C ILE A 120 -14.83 9.18 32.94
N ASP A 121 -13.97 8.79 33.87
CA ASP A 121 -12.97 9.65 34.54
C ASP A 121 -11.64 9.46 33.80
N GLY A 122 -11.30 10.44 32.95
CA GLY A 122 -10.18 10.41 32.02
C GLY A 122 -8.89 11.00 32.59
N TYR A 123 -7.94 11.31 31.71
CA TYR A 123 -6.63 11.89 32.08
C TYR A 123 -6.63 13.42 32.21
N ASP A 124 -7.67 14.08 31.72
CA ASP A 124 -7.87 15.54 31.75
C ASP A 124 -9.31 15.82 32.21
N THR A 125 -9.88 16.99 31.93
CA THR A 125 -11.28 17.29 32.24
C THR A 125 -12.24 16.53 31.31
N ASP A 126 -13.31 15.96 31.86
CA ASP A 126 -14.26 15.10 31.13
C ASP A 126 -15.63 15.73 30.91
N ASN A 127 -16.51 14.99 30.25
CA ASN A 127 -17.90 15.36 30.04
C ASN A 127 -18.85 14.61 30.99
N GLY A 128 -19.89 15.30 31.47
CA GLY A 128 -20.93 14.73 32.31
C GLY A 128 -22.33 14.91 31.71
N ILE A 129 -23.28 14.09 32.16
CA ILE A 129 -24.70 14.24 31.81
C ILE A 129 -25.61 14.03 33.02
N PHE A 130 -26.63 14.88 33.13
CA PHE A 130 -27.70 14.82 34.10
C PHE A 130 -29.05 14.91 33.40
N TYR A 131 -30.06 14.24 33.93
CA TYR A 131 -31.39 14.17 33.31
C TYR A 131 -32.48 14.01 34.36
N LYS A 132 -33.69 14.46 34.06
CA LYS A 132 -34.86 14.20 34.92
C LYS A 132 -35.33 12.76 34.75
N THR A 133 -35.56 12.10 35.88
CA THR A 133 -35.86 10.66 35.94
C THR A 133 -37.27 10.28 35.49
N ASP A 134 -38.20 11.23 35.51
CA ASP A 134 -39.56 11.06 34.97
C ASP A 134 -39.57 11.06 33.44
N LYS A 135 -38.60 11.70 32.79
CA LYS A 135 -38.49 11.79 31.33
C LYS A 135 -37.50 10.83 30.69
N PHE A 136 -36.40 10.51 31.38
CA PHE A 136 -35.34 9.70 30.79
C PHE A 136 -34.74 8.70 31.78
N HIS A 137 -34.16 7.64 31.22
CA HIS A 137 -33.13 6.85 31.90
C HIS A 137 -31.88 6.72 31.02
N ALA A 138 -30.70 6.77 31.63
CA ALA A 138 -29.43 6.58 30.93
C ALA A 138 -29.14 5.09 30.72
N VAL A 139 -28.56 4.78 29.57
CA VAL A 139 -28.19 3.42 29.17
C VAL A 139 -26.67 3.23 29.20
N SER A 140 -25.92 4.12 28.55
CA SER A 140 -24.47 3.96 28.43
C SER A 140 -23.76 5.28 28.20
N ASN A 141 -22.46 5.30 28.51
CA ASN A 141 -21.50 6.30 28.06
C ASN A 141 -20.36 5.57 27.35
N THR A 142 -19.95 6.04 26.18
CA THR A 142 -18.81 5.51 25.42
C THR A 142 -17.88 6.66 25.06
N ALA A 143 -16.60 6.53 25.39
CA ALA A 143 -15.58 7.49 25.00
C ALA A 143 -15.14 7.27 23.55
N ILE A 144 -14.98 8.36 22.81
CA ILE A 144 -14.34 8.42 21.50
C ILE A 144 -13.00 9.10 21.71
N ALA A 145 -11.94 8.31 21.58
CA ALA A 145 -10.58 8.78 21.79
C ALA A 145 -10.23 9.95 20.86
N THR A 146 -9.65 11.01 21.42
CA THR A 146 -9.06 12.11 20.64
C THR A 146 -7.63 12.42 21.12
N GLU A 147 -7.01 13.47 20.57
CA GLU A 147 -5.62 13.84 20.89
C GLU A 147 -5.45 14.49 22.27
N LEU A 148 -6.49 15.14 22.80
CA LEU A 148 -6.43 15.84 24.09
C LEU A 148 -7.52 15.37 25.05
N ARG A 149 -8.79 15.47 24.64
CA ARG A 149 -9.95 15.12 25.49
C ARG A 149 -10.94 14.26 24.74
N ASP A 150 -11.33 13.17 25.36
CA ASP A 150 -12.27 12.24 24.74
C ASP A 150 -13.65 12.87 24.58
N ILE A 151 -14.29 12.54 23.46
CA ILE A 151 -15.68 12.92 23.19
C ILE A 151 -16.56 11.82 23.77
N ASN A 152 -17.52 12.15 24.62
CA ASN A 152 -18.42 11.16 25.23
C ASN A 152 -19.72 11.04 24.45
N MET A 153 -20.08 9.81 24.05
CA MET A 153 -21.39 9.46 23.52
C MET A 153 -22.26 8.90 24.65
N PHE A 154 -23.20 9.70 25.13
CA PHE A 154 -24.25 9.27 26.05
C PHE A 154 -25.45 8.71 25.28
N LYS A 155 -26.02 7.62 25.79
CA LYS A 155 -27.27 7.03 25.29
C LYS A 155 -28.33 7.15 26.36
N LEU A 156 -29.43 7.86 26.07
CA LEU A 156 -30.62 7.91 26.91
C LEU A 156 -31.82 7.32 26.19
N VAL A 157 -32.79 6.85 26.96
CA VAL A 157 -34.10 6.41 26.49
C VAL A 157 -35.16 7.30 27.08
N HIS A 158 -36.03 7.84 26.22
CA HIS A 158 -37.17 8.65 26.61
C HIS A 158 -38.25 7.74 27.21
N THR A 159 -38.69 8.03 28.43
CA THR A 159 -39.57 7.16 29.22
C THR A 159 -40.94 6.97 28.56
N LEU A 160 -41.47 8.00 27.89
CA LEU A 160 -42.82 7.95 27.31
C LEU A 160 -42.85 7.31 25.92
N SER A 161 -41.87 7.59 25.05
CA SER A 161 -41.84 7.03 23.69
C SER A 161 -41.02 5.74 23.57
N GLY A 162 -40.14 5.44 24.52
CA GLY A 162 -39.16 4.35 24.41
C GLY A 162 -38.01 4.65 23.43
N ASP A 163 -38.03 5.81 22.78
CA ASP A 163 -37.01 6.19 21.79
C ASP A 163 -35.65 6.39 22.44
N THR A 164 -34.62 5.99 21.70
CA THR A 164 -33.23 6.25 22.06
C THR A 164 -32.73 7.57 21.47
N ILE A 165 -32.07 8.38 22.30
CA ILE A 165 -31.32 9.56 21.88
C ILE A 165 -29.83 9.34 22.17
N ARG A 166 -28.99 9.65 21.18
CA ARG A 166 -27.53 9.70 21.35
C ARG A 166 -27.08 11.15 21.47
N ILE A 167 -26.24 11.44 22.46
CA ILE A 167 -25.75 12.78 22.74
C ILE A 167 -24.22 12.70 22.82
N PHE A 168 -23.56 13.38 21.90
CA PHE A 168 -22.11 13.53 21.90
C PHE A 168 -21.76 14.84 22.62
N SER A 169 -21.02 14.74 23.72
CA SER A 169 -20.44 15.89 24.40
C SER A 169 -18.97 16.02 24.05
N LEU A 170 -18.54 17.21 23.67
CA LEU A 170 -17.16 17.50 23.33
C LEU A 170 -16.64 18.75 24.05
N HIS A 171 -15.31 18.76 24.24
CA HIS A 171 -14.56 19.93 24.65
C HIS A 171 -13.28 19.98 23.80
N LEU A 172 -13.35 20.62 22.63
CA LEU A 172 -12.25 20.60 21.64
C LEU A 172 -11.08 21.47 22.06
N LYS A 173 -9.91 21.27 21.46
CA LYS A 173 -8.67 22.02 21.74
C LYS A 173 -8.89 23.54 21.80
N ALA A 174 -8.61 24.13 22.95
CA ALA A 174 -8.70 25.58 23.18
C ALA A 174 -7.58 26.39 22.50
N SER A 175 -7.73 27.72 22.52
CA SER A 175 -6.83 28.73 21.94
C SER A 175 -6.86 28.85 20.41
N SER A 176 -6.47 30.04 19.91
CA SER A 176 -6.38 30.37 18.49
C SER A 176 -5.04 29.93 17.88
N GLY A 177 -4.92 30.01 16.55
CA GLY A 177 -3.69 29.69 15.82
C GLY A 177 -3.76 28.35 15.07
N SER A 178 -2.98 28.26 13.99
CA SER A 178 -3.10 27.19 12.99
C SER A 178 -2.88 25.78 13.55
N SER A 179 -2.00 25.60 14.54
CA SER A 179 -1.79 24.29 15.18
C SER A 179 -3.01 23.82 15.98
N ASN A 180 -3.64 24.74 16.72
CA ASN A 180 -4.83 24.47 17.52
C ASN A 180 -6.05 24.20 16.61
N GLU A 181 -6.22 25.00 15.55
CA GLU A 181 -7.26 24.79 14.52
C GLU A 181 -7.10 23.44 13.83
N ALA A 182 -5.87 23.05 13.48
CA ALA A 182 -5.59 21.76 12.88
C ALA A 182 -5.92 20.60 13.84
N GLN A 183 -5.62 20.74 15.14
CA GLN A 183 -5.97 19.75 16.15
C GLN A 183 -7.48 19.59 16.31
N ARG A 184 -8.24 20.69 16.44
CA ARG A 184 -9.71 20.63 16.44
C ARG A 184 -10.24 19.92 15.19
N GLY A 185 -9.62 20.16 14.04
CA GLY A 185 -9.93 19.48 12.79
C GLY A 185 -9.76 17.94 12.84
N ARG A 186 -8.77 17.43 13.60
CA ARG A 186 -8.52 15.98 13.78
C ARG A 186 -9.41 15.37 14.87
N GLU A 187 -9.69 16.11 15.93
CA GLU A 187 -10.67 15.74 16.96
C GLU A 187 -12.08 15.58 16.33
N VAL A 188 -12.45 16.50 15.44
CA VAL A 188 -13.69 16.39 14.63
C VAL A 188 -13.64 15.20 13.67
N ASP A 189 -12.50 14.83 13.08
CA ASP A 189 -12.42 13.61 12.25
C ASP A 189 -12.79 12.36 13.04
N SER A 190 -12.35 12.28 14.31
CA SER A 190 -12.69 11.18 15.21
C SER A 190 -14.19 11.10 15.50
N LEU A 191 -14.84 12.25 15.74
CA LEU A 191 -16.30 12.33 15.85
C LEU A 191 -17.02 11.96 14.55
N ARG A 192 -16.56 12.49 13.41
CA ARG A 192 -17.18 12.27 12.10
C ARG A 192 -17.09 10.81 11.68
N LYS A 193 -16.00 10.10 12.03
CA LYS A 193 -15.87 8.65 11.84
C LYS A 193 -17.01 7.88 12.53
N VAL A 194 -17.34 8.23 13.78
CA VAL A 194 -18.41 7.56 14.53
C VAL A 194 -19.79 7.97 14.03
N THR A 195 -20.04 9.27 13.86
CA THR A 195 -21.35 9.77 13.41
C THR A 195 -21.69 9.32 11.99
N ASN A 196 -20.71 9.15 11.10
CA ASN A 196 -20.92 8.59 9.76
C ASN A 196 -21.19 7.09 9.76
N ALA A 197 -20.74 6.36 10.78
CA ALA A 197 -21.00 4.94 10.94
C ALA A 197 -22.37 4.63 11.58
N LEU A 198 -23.07 5.65 12.09
CA LEU A 198 -24.43 5.47 12.61
C LEU A 198 -25.40 5.14 11.47
N ALA A 199 -26.42 4.33 11.78
CA ALA A 199 -27.47 4.02 10.83
C ALA A 199 -28.17 5.30 10.33
N ALA A 200 -28.50 5.34 9.03
CA ALA A 200 -29.31 6.38 8.43
C ALA A 200 -30.59 6.59 9.25
N GLY A 201 -30.98 7.85 9.50
CA GLY A 201 -32.14 8.16 10.36
C GLY A 201 -31.88 8.09 11.87
N THR A 202 -30.65 7.85 12.34
CA THR A 202 -30.34 7.90 13.77
C THR A 202 -30.45 9.32 14.33
N ASN A 203 -31.30 9.53 15.33
CA ASN A 203 -31.37 10.78 16.08
C ASN A 203 -30.15 10.93 17.00
N PHE A 204 -29.32 11.94 16.73
CA PHE A 204 -28.26 12.35 17.64
C PHE A 204 -28.03 13.86 17.70
N ILE A 205 -27.51 14.30 18.84
CA ILE A 205 -27.13 15.69 19.15
C ILE A 205 -25.63 15.72 19.42
N VAL A 206 -24.94 16.75 18.95
CA VAL A 206 -23.54 17.05 19.31
C VAL A 206 -23.52 18.41 19.98
N CYS A 207 -23.02 18.48 21.21
CA CYS A 207 -22.99 19.70 21.98
C CYS A 207 -21.72 19.83 22.81
N GLY A 208 -21.46 21.04 23.29
CA GLY A 208 -20.38 21.31 24.24
C GLY A 208 -19.60 22.55 23.86
N ASP A 209 -18.35 22.61 24.31
CA ASP A 209 -17.42 23.69 24.04
C ASP A 209 -16.53 23.32 22.85
N PHE A 210 -16.81 23.96 21.71
CA PHE A 210 -16.14 23.68 20.45
C PHE A 210 -14.82 24.45 20.30
N ASN A 211 -14.59 25.52 21.06
CA ASN A 211 -13.42 26.40 20.87
C ASN A 211 -13.16 26.83 19.40
N ILE A 212 -14.19 26.88 18.56
CA ILE A 212 -14.12 27.26 17.14
C ILE A 212 -14.34 28.77 17.01
N TYR A 213 -13.45 29.46 16.29
CA TYR A 213 -13.47 30.92 16.20
C TYR A 213 -14.32 31.46 15.05
N GLY A 214 -14.70 30.62 14.10
CA GLY A 214 -15.48 31.08 12.95
C GLY A 214 -15.88 29.99 11.99
N SER A 215 -16.76 30.35 11.06
CA SER A 215 -17.33 29.40 10.11
C SER A 215 -16.31 28.88 9.11
N THR A 216 -15.20 29.57 8.87
CA THR A 216 -14.17 29.15 7.90
C THR A 216 -13.20 28.12 8.47
N GLU A 217 -13.27 27.85 9.77
CA GLU A 217 -12.38 26.89 10.40
C GLU A 217 -12.68 25.46 9.91
N THR A 218 -11.63 24.69 9.64
CA THR A 218 -11.74 23.34 9.06
C THR A 218 -12.60 22.41 9.93
N ALA A 219 -12.48 22.50 11.25
CA ALA A 219 -13.29 21.73 12.18
C ALA A 219 -14.80 21.98 11.96
N TYR A 220 -15.22 23.25 11.83
CA TYR A 220 -16.61 23.61 11.57
C TYR A 220 -17.10 23.12 10.22
N GLN A 221 -16.30 23.31 9.16
CA GLN A 221 -16.65 22.84 7.83
C GLN A 221 -16.86 21.32 7.79
N LYS A 222 -16.01 20.55 8.48
CA LYS A 222 -16.14 19.09 8.58
C LYS A 222 -17.40 18.62 9.33
N LEU A 223 -17.84 19.37 10.36
CA LEU A 223 -19.09 19.07 11.09
C LEU A 223 -20.31 19.14 10.17
N LEU A 224 -20.33 20.10 9.24
CA LEU A 224 -21.44 20.33 8.32
C LEU A 224 -21.29 19.59 6.98
N ALA A 225 -20.09 19.11 6.66
CA ALA A 225 -19.78 18.54 5.36
C ALA A 225 -20.59 17.27 5.04
N VAL A 226 -21.16 17.27 3.84
CA VAL A 226 -21.75 16.10 3.18
C VAL A 226 -20.66 15.42 2.38
N THR A 227 -20.30 14.19 2.75
CA THR A 227 -19.46 13.33 1.90
C THR A 227 -20.36 12.23 1.32
N GLY A 228 -20.20 11.88 0.04
CA GLY A 228 -21.05 10.90 -0.63
C GLY A 228 -21.16 9.62 0.20
N GLY A 229 -22.38 9.18 0.51
CA GLY A 229 -22.66 7.99 1.32
C GLY A 229 -22.72 8.18 2.84
N ASN A 230 -22.43 9.37 3.40
CA ASN A 230 -22.33 9.61 4.84
C ASN A 230 -23.39 10.59 5.39
N GLU A 231 -24.35 10.10 6.18
CA GLU A 231 -25.43 10.92 6.77
C GLU A 231 -25.13 11.48 8.17
N GLY A 232 -23.92 11.26 8.70
CA GLY A 232 -23.53 11.72 10.03
C GLY A 232 -23.39 13.25 10.18
N GLN A 233 -23.65 14.02 9.12
CA GLN A 233 -23.50 15.47 9.12
C GLN A 233 -24.41 16.13 10.17
N LEU A 234 -23.98 17.29 10.62
CA LEU A 234 -24.69 18.09 11.60
C LEU A 234 -25.35 19.29 10.95
N ILE A 235 -26.41 19.77 11.59
CA ILE A 235 -27.10 21.00 11.26
C ILE A 235 -26.87 21.98 12.41
N ASP A 236 -26.32 23.15 12.09
CA ASP A 236 -26.30 24.31 12.99
C ASP A 236 -27.56 25.15 12.75
N PRO A 237 -28.49 25.23 13.73
CA PRO A 237 -29.72 26.00 13.55
C PRO A 237 -29.51 27.52 13.49
N ILE A 238 -28.33 28.05 13.83
CA ILE A 238 -28.03 29.48 13.87
C ILE A 238 -27.19 29.91 12.66
N SER A 239 -26.30 29.04 12.14
CA SER A 239 -25.53 29.21 10.89
C SER A 239 -24.96 30.63 10.64
N LEU A 240 -23.92 31.00 11.39
CA LEU A 240 -23.18 32.26 11.21
C LEU A 240 -22.02 32.10 10.21
N THR A 241 -21.56 33.19 9.59
CA THR A 241 -20.47 33.18 8.59
C THR A 241 -19.26 34.01 9.04
N GLY A 242 -18.05 33.64 8.61
CA GLY A 242 -16.82 34.36 8.94
C GLY A 242 -16.40 34.20 10.41
N ASN A 243 -15.69 35.19 10.96
CA ASN A 243 -15.25 35.23 12.36
C ASN A 243 -16.44 35.47 13.29
N TRP A 244 -16.54 34.73 14.39
CA TRP A 244 -17.64 34.88 15.35
C TRP A 244 -17.42 35.96 16.40
N ASN A 245 -16.17 36.34 16.69
CA ASN A 245 -15.87 37.45 17.60
C ASN A 245 -16.06 38.80 16.90
N GLN A 246 -17.32 39.23 16.81
CA GLN A 246 -17.68 40.52 16.27
C GLN A 246 -19.03 41.01 16.80
N PHE A 247 -19.18 42.33 16.85
CA PHE A 247 -20.39 42.98 17.34
C PHE A 247 -21.67 42.51 16.62
N ALA A 248 -21.59 42.12 15.35
CA ALA A 248 -22.74 41.61 14.59
C ALA A 248 -23.34 40.31 15.19
N TYR A 249 -22.52 39.50 15.88
CA TYR A 249 -22.90 38.20 16.42
C TYR A 249 -23.04 38.17 17.94
N ARG A 250 -22.97 39.32 18.59
CA ARG A 250 -23.07 39.51 20.05
C ARG A 250 -24.25 38.82 20.74
N ALA A 251 -25.37 38.61 20.04
CA ALA A 251 -26.53 37.89 20.59
C ALA A 251 -26.30 36.37 20.72
N TYR A 252 -25.25 35.83 20.11
CA TYR A 252 -24.92 34.40 20.07
C TYR A 252 -23.67 34.03 20.87
N HIS A 253 -22.98 35.01 21.45
CA HIS A 253 -21.79 34.76 22.26
C HIS A 253 -22.13 34.01 23.55
N THR A 254 -21.21 33.16 23.97
CA THR A 254 -21.31 32.24 25.11
C THR A 254 -20.14 32.38 26.08
N GLN A 255 -19.05 33.01 25.68
CA GLN A 255 -17.87 33.33 26.50
C GLN A 255 -17.40 34.78 26.21
N SER A 256 -16.88 35.55 27.17
CA SER A 256 -16.86 35.32 28.61
C SER A 256 -17.84 36.24 29.35
N PRO A 257 -18.63 35.78 30.34
CA PRO A 257 -19.54 36.63 31.10
C PRO A 257 -18.83 37.64 32.02
N ARG A 258 -17.50 37.73 31.97
CA ARG A 258 -16.65 38.52 32.87
C ARG A 258 -15.50 39.20 32.13
N VAL A 259 -15.17 40.42 32.59
CA VAL A 259 -14.01 41.19 32.12
C VAL A 259 -12.80 41.10 33.07
N ARG A 260 -12.92 40.42 34.22
CA ARG A 260 -11.85 40.26 35.21
C ARG A 260 -11.73 38.82 35.66
N ALA A 261 -10.51 38.39 35.96
CA ALA A 261 -10.22 37.02 36.39
C ALA A 261 -10.55 36.84 37.87
N PHE A 262 -11.36 35.83 38.18
CA PHE A 262 -11.56 35.32 39.53
C PHE A 262 -11.95 33.83 39.44
N GLY A 263 -11.32 32.99 40.28
CA GLY A 263 -11.59 31.55 40.27
C GLY A 263 -11.07 30.78 39.04
N GLY A 264 -10.18 31.39 38.23
CA GLY A 264 -9.62 30.80 37.00
C GLY A 264 -10.37 31.22 35.72
N GLY A 265 -10.08 30.56 34.60
CA GLY A 265 -10.79 30.68 33.32
C GLY A 265 -10.59 31.96 32.51
N SER A 266 -11.27 32.04 31.37
CA SER A 266 -11.21 33.15 30.41
C SER A 266 -11.88 34.42 30.93
N THR A 267 -11.41 35.56 30.40
CA THR A 267 -11.91 36.91 30.69
C THR A 267 -11.78 37.77 29.44
N GLY A 268 -12.59 38.81 29.29
CA GLY A 268 -12.56 39.70 28.11
C GLY A 268 -13.91 40.34 27.81
N GLY A 269 -14.97 39.79 28.40
CA GLY A 269 -16.36 40.18 28.15
C GLY A 269 -17.03 39.25 27.13
N MET A 270 -18.33 39.46 26.88
CA MET A 270 -19.12 38.55 26.03
C MET A 270 -18.82 38.73 24.54
N ASP A 271 -17.88 37.98 24.00
CA ASP A 271 -17.31 38.23 22.68
C ASP A 271 -17.08 36.98 21.81
N ASP A 272 -17.17 35.77 22.33
CA ASP A 272 -16.95 34.52 21.59
C ASP A 272 -18.16 33.59 21.61
N ARG A 273 -18.39 32.85 20.51
CA ARG A 273 -19.39 31.76 20.40
C ARG A 273 -18.67 30.41 20.37
N PHE A 274 -18.39 29.85 21.55
CA PHE A 274 -17.75 28.54 21.65
C PHE A 274 -18.69 27.40 21.97
N ASP A 275 -19.83 27.68 22.59
CA ASP A 275 -20.79 26.64 22.99
C ASP A 275 -21.89 26.47 21.94
N LEU A 276 -22.01 25.27 21.39
CA LEU A 276 -22.98 24.96 20.35
C LEU A 276 -23.82 23.73 20.73
N ILE A 277 -25.05 23.69 20.21
CA ILE A 277 -25.89 22.49 20.13
C ILE A 277 -26.17 22.27 18.65
N LEU A 278 -25.66 21.17 18.11
CA LEU A 278 -25.85 20.75 16.73
C LEU A 278 -26.66 19.47 16.71
N TYR A 279 -27.41 19.22 15.65
CA TYR A 279 -28.23 18.02 15.55
C TYR A 279 -28.09 17.31 14.22
N SER A 280 -28.27 15.99 14.26
CA SER A 280 -28.27 15.11 13.09
C SER A 280 -29.35 15.50 12.08
N LYS A 281 -29.11 15.20 10.79
CA LYS A 281 -30.13 15.35 9.74
C LYS A 281 -31.44 14.62 10.08
N ALA A 282 -31.37 13.46 10.75
CA ALA A 282 -32.55 12.68 11.16
C ALA A 282 -33.57 13.50 11.97
N ILE A 283 -33.10 14.38 12.86
CA ILE A 283 -33.95 15.24 13.70
C ILE A 283 -34.74 16.28 12.86
N SER A 284 -34.34 16.52 11.60
CA SER A 284 -35.09 17.35 10.65
C SER A 284 -36.16 16.56 9.86
N LEU A 285 -36.10 15.22 9.82
CA LEU A 285 -36.96 14.35 9.01
C LEU A 285 -38.23 13.89 9.76
N SER A 286 -39.35 13.67 9.05
CA SER A 286 -40.65 13.30 9.64
C SER A 286 -40.60 11.95 10.38
N GLY A 287 -41.30 11.82 11.52
CA GLY A 287 -41.47 10.55 12.25
C GLY A 287 -40.47 10.28 13.37
N GLY A 288 -39.95 11.31 14.05
CA GLY A 288 -38.99 11.15 15.15
C GLY A 288 -38.81 12.43 15.99
N MET A 289 -37.70 12.51 16.75
CA MET A 289 -37.36 13.70 17.55
C MET A 289 -37.22 14.95 16.65
N LYS A 290 -37.81 16.08 17.05
CA LYS A 290 -37.79 17.33 16.28
C LYS A 290 -37.13 18.47 17.03
N TYR A 291 -36.28 19.24 16.35
CA TYR A 291 -35.80 20.52 16.86
C TYR A 291 -36.93 21.57 16.84
N VAL A 292 -37.09 22.32 17.94
CA VAL A 292 -38.01 23.45 17.99
C VAL A 292 -37.29 24.67 17.43
N SER A 293 -37.78 25.19 16.30
CA SER A 293 -37.19 26.34 15.62
C SER A 293 -36.99 27.54 16.54
N ASN A 294 -35.85 28.22 16.40
CA ASN A 294 -35.46 29.39 17.19
C ASN A 294 -35.36 29.17 18.71
N SER A 295 -35.24 27.91 19.16
CA SER A 295 -35.16 27.62 20.59
C SER A 295 -33.74 27.64 21.16
N GLN A 296 -32.71 27.55 20.31
CA GLN A 296 -31.31 27.61 20.72
C GLN A 296 -30.90 29.03 21.09
N ILE A 297 -30.62 29.28 22.36
CA ILE A 297 -30.19 30.58 22.88
C ILE A 297 -29.05 30.45 23.91
N PRO A 298 -28.06 31.35 23.89
CA PRO A 298 -27.14 31.54 25.01
C PRO A 298 -27.90 32.16 26.20
N TYR A 299 -28.19 31.38 27.23
CA TYR A 299 -29.13 31.78 28.27
C TYR A 299 -28.58 32.93 29.12
N GLY A 300 -29.28 34.07 29.07
CA GLY A 300 -28.92 35.29 29.79
C GLY A 300 -28.10 36.29 29.00
N ASN A 301 -27.66 35.97 27.78
CA ASN A 301 -27.07 36.97 26.89
C ASN A 301 -28.19 37.77 26.20
N ASP A 302 -28.22 39.08 26.43
CA ASP A 302 -29.19 39.99 25.84
C ASP A 302 -28.70 40.68 24.56
N GLY A 303 -27.47 40.38 24.14
CA GLY A 303 -26.82 40.96 22.98
C GLY A 303 -26.39 42.42 23.16
N ASN A 304 -26.43 43.00 24.36
CA ASN A 304 -26.03 44.40 24.58
C ASN A 304 -24.66 44.56 25.25
N LEU A 305 -24.08 43.45 25.74
CA LEU A 305 -22.90 43.44 26.62
C LEU A 305 -21.63 42.95 25.90
N TYR A 306 -21.48 43.26 24.60
CA TYR A 306 -20.29 42.89 23.82
C TYR A 306 -19.01 43.47 24.44
N ASN A 307 -18.00 42.63 24.69
CA ASN A 307 -16.77 42.97 25.42
C ASN A 307 -16.99 43.54 26.84
N ASP A 308 -18.17 43.29 27.45
CA ASP A 308 -18.44 43.67 28.83
C ASP A 308 -18.94 42.48 29.67
N SER A 309 -19.07 42.67 30.98
CA SER A 309 -19.56 41.63 31.89
C SER A 309 -21.06 41.45 31.76
N ILE A 310 -21.53 40.21 31.85
CA ILE A 310 -22.96 39.88 31.66
C ILE A 310 -23.90 40.55 32.69
N ASN A 311 -23.34 41.04 33.80
CA ASN A 311 -24.06 41.70 34.88
C ASN A 311 -23.78 43.21 35.00
N LYS A 312 -22.93 43.78 34.12
CA LYS A 312 -22.61 45.21 34.14
C LYS A 312 -22.25 45.73 32.73
N PRO A 313 -22.99 46.70 32.16
CA PRO A 313 -24.22 47.33 32.69
C PRO A 313 -25.41 46.35 32.81
N SER A 314 -26.59 46.83 33.22
CA SER A 314 -27.73 45.97 33.56
C SER A 314 -28.16 45.05 32.40
N ASN A 315 -28.35 43.77 32.72
CA ASN A 315 -28.84 42.75 31.79
C ASN A 315 -30.36 42.86 31.58
N SER A 316 -30.81 42.83 30.33
CA SER A 316 -32.24 42.90 29.99
C SER A 316 -32.91 41.54 29.71
N ALA A 317 -32.14 40.47 29.52
CA ALA A 317 -32.66 39.13 29.27
C ALA A 317 -33.03 38.37 30.55
N VAL A 318 -32.35 38.65 31.67
CA VAL A 318 -32.56 37.95 32.95
C VAL A 318 -32.49 38.91 34.14
N SER A 319 -33.02 38.47 35.29
CA SER A 319 -32.96 39.26 36.53
C SER A 319 -31.51 39.51 36.99
N PRO A 320 -31.23 40.58 37.77
CA PRO A 320 -29.89 40.83 38.31
C PRO A 320 -29.31 39.65 39.11
N ALA A 321 -30.16 38.88 39.80
CA ALA A 321 -29.73 37.70 40.54
C ALA A 321 -29.19 36.59 39.60
N ILE A 322 -29.88 36.36 38.48
CA ILE A 322 -29.44 35.37 37.47
C ILE A 322 -28.21 35.89 36.71
N ALA A 323 -28.18 37.18 36.33
CA ALA A 323 -27.00 37.77 35.68
C ALA A 323 -25.75 37.66 36.56
N ASN A 324 -25.87 37.93 37.87
CA ASN A 324 -24.78 37.70 38.83
C ASN A 324 -24.41 36.22 38.93
N ALA A 325 -25.39 35.32 38.97
CA ALA A 325 -25.10 33.90 39.00
C ALA A 325 -24.32 33.44 37.76
N LEU A 326 -24.71 33.88 36.56
CA LEU A 326 -23.99 33.59 35.32
C LEU A 326 -22.57 34.17 35.32
N HIS A 327 -22.38 35.37 35.86
CA HIS A 327 -21.06 36.00 36.00
C HIS A 327 -20.13 35.21 36.94
N TYR A 328 -20.63 34.72 38.06
CA TYR A 328 -19.81 34.11 39.11
C TYR A 328 -19.68 32.58 39.02
N ALA A 329 -20.53 31.90 38.25
CA ALA A 329 -20.53 30.44 38.16
C ALA A 329 -19.44 29.88 37.23
N SER A 330 -19.26 30.45 36.04
CA SER A 330 -18.36 29.93 35.00
C SER A 330 -17.84 31.08 34.12
N ASP A 331 -16.79 30.85 33.32
CA ASP A 331 -16.43 31.69 32.16
C ASP A 331 -17.31 31.43 30.95
N HIS A 332 -18.24 30.48 31.02
CA HIS A 332 -19.26 30.30 29.99
C HIS A 332 -20.64 30.62 30.54
N ILE A 333 -21.57 30.82 29.63
CA ILE A 333 -23.01 30.77 29.92
C ILE A 333 -23.64 29.57 29.23
N PRO A 334 -24.70 28.97 29.83
CA PRO A 334 -25.27 27.76 29.29
C PRO A 334 -26.05 28.03 27.99
N VAL A 335 -25.95 27.12 27.03
CA VAL A 335 -26.72 27.16 25.78
C VAL A 335 -27.92 26.24 25.91
N LYS A 336 -29.12 26.82 25.77
CA LYS A 336 -30.40 26.12 25.89
C LYS A 336 -30.98 25.88 24.51
N ALA A 337 -31.48 24.68 24.22
CA ALA A 337 -32.30 24.36 23.05
C ALA A 337 -33.54 23.56 23.47
N LYS A 338 -34.57 23.53 22.61
CA LYS A 338 -35.75 22.68 22.81
C LYS A 338 -35.90 21.68 21.70
N PHE A 339 -36.29 20.48 22.07
CA PHE A 339 -36.65 19.41 21.14
C PHE A 339 -38.01 18.84 21.53
N THR A 340 -38.65 18.12 20.63
CA THR A 340 -39.90 17.44 20.91
C THR A 340 -39.85 15.99 20.49
N MET A 341 -40.55 15.15 21.23
CA MET A 341 -40.66 13.72 20.98
C MET A 341 -42.13 13.31 21.04
N GLU A 342 -42.56 12.58 20.02
CA GLU A 342 -43.94 12.12 19.89
C GLU A 342 -44.11 10.79 20.64
N TYR A 343 -45.25 10.59 21.30
CA TYR A 343 -45.59 9.33 21.99
C TYR A 343 -47.11 9.10 22.01
N ASN A 344 -47.51 7.84 22.11
CA ASN A 344 -48.91 7.43 22.07
C ASN A 344 -49.52 7.25 23.47
N THR A 345 -50.82 7.53 23.60
CA THR A 345 -51.53 7.49 24.89
C THR A 345 -52.56 6.34 25.04
N GLY A 346 -52.66 5.36 24.11
CA GLY A 346 -53.65 4.28 24.35
C GLY A 346 -54.01 3.21 23.30
N SER A 347 -53.18 2.79 22.33
CA SER A 347 -53.46 1.56 21.53
C SER A 347 -52.21 0.71 21.31
N VAL A 348 -52.36 -0.63 21.36
CA VAL A 348 -51.28 -1.60 21.08
C VAL A 348 -50.72 -1.29 19.69
N PRO A 349 -49.44 -0.88 19.55
CA PRO A 349 -48.98 -0.33 18.28
C PRO A 349 -48.64 -1.46 17.29
N THR A 350 -48.79 -1.16 16.00
CA THR A 350 -48.25 -2.00 14.92
C THR A 350 -46.72 -1.90 14.99
N ASP A 351 -45.97 -2.92 14.56
CA ASP A 351 -44.50 -2.89 14.67
C ASP A 351 -43.89 -3.72 13.54
N PHE A 352 -43.24 -3.05 12.59
CA PHE A 352 -42.62 -3.72 11.43
C PHE A 352 -41.17 -3.32 11.27
N GLY A 353 -40.31 -4.32 11.14
CA GLY A 353 -38.90 -4.11 10.87
C GLY A 353 -38.34 -5.04 9.80
N PRO A 354 -37.41 -4.58 8.96
CA PRO A 354 -36.64 -5.46 8.08
C PRO A 354 -35.70 -6.36 8.88
N THR A 355 -35.49 -7.58 8.40
CA THR A 355 -34.72 -8.63 9.08
C THR A 355 -33.59 -9.20 8.24
N ALA A 356 -33.68 -9.14 6.92
CA ALA A 356 -32.62 -9.59 6.02
C ALA A 356 -32.78 -9.01 4.62
N LEU A 357 -31.66 -8.69 3.96
CA LEU A 357 -31.58 -8.61 2.50
C LEU A 357 -31.54 -10.04 1.95
N LEU A 358 -32.42 -10.36 1.01
CA LEU A 358 -32.50 -11.68 0.38
C LEU A 358 -31.82 -11.72 -0.99
N ASP A 359 -31.88 -10.62 -1.73
CA ASP A 359 -31.24 -10.45 -3.04
C ASP A 359 -30.83 -8.97 -3.19
N PRO A 360 -29.61 -8.65 -3.67
CA PRO A 360 -28.54 -9.57 -4.10
C PRO A 360 -27.81 -10.31 -2.97
N VAL A 361 -27.12 -11.41 -3.33
CA VAL A 361 -26.22 -12.18 -2.46
C VAL A 361 -24.75 -11.89 -2.76
N SER A 362 -23.88 -11.98 -1.74
CA SER A 362 -22.45 -11.65 -1.85
C SER A 362 -21.56 -12.89 -1.74
N PRO A 363 -20.44 -12.98 -2.50
CA PRO A 363 -20.04 -12.13 -3.62
C PRO A 363 -20.79 -12.48 -4.91
N MET A 364 -20.87 -11.53 -5.85
CA MET A 364 -21.54 -11.74 -7.16
C MET A 364 -20.75 -11.11 -8.32
N CYS A 365 -21.17 -11.40 -9.56
CA CYS A 365 -20.65 -10.78 -10.77
C CYS A 365 -21.38 -9.49 -11.12
N ALA A 366 -20.69 -8.62 -11.87
CA ALA A 366 -21.27 -7.42 -12.43
C ALA A 366 -22.56 -7.75 -13.22
N ASN A 367 -23.66 -7.08 -12.87
CA ASN A 367 -24.97 -7.27 -13.48
C ASN A 367 -25.69 -5.92 -13.58
N ALA A 368 -26.00 -5.47 -14.81
CA ALA A 368 -26.68 -4.20 -15.04
C ALA A 368 -28.18 -4.21 -14.69
N ASN A 369 -28.74 -5.39 -14.44
CA ASN A 369 -30.17 -5.61 -14.21
C ASN A 369 -30.39 -6.52 -12.99
N GLN A 370 -29.87 -6.09 -11.84
CA GLN A 370 -29.97 -6.87 -10.61
C GLN A 370 -31.31 -6.64 -9.90
N GLY A 371 -31.97 -7.75 -9.54
CA GLY A 371 -33.18 -7.75 -8.70
C GLY A 371 -32.86 -7.42 -7.24
N MET A 372 -33.88 -6.99 -6.50
CA MET A 372 -33.74 -6.66 -5.08
C MET A 372 -34.90 -7.22 -4.28
N SER A 373 -34.60 -7.78 -3.12
CA SER A 373 -35.61 -8.37 -2.24
C SER A 373 -35.24 -8.25 -0.76
N LEU A 374 -36.21 -7.89 0.07
CA LEU A 374 -36.04 -7.66 1.51
C LEU A 374 -37.06 -8.49 2.31
N ARG A 375 -36.65 -9.00 3.47
CA ARG A 375 -37.54 -9.70 4.41
C ARG A 375 -37.96 -8.77 5.53
N ILE A 376 -39.26 -8.56 5.68
CA ILE A 376 -39.88 -7.77 6.76
C ILE A 376 -40.53 -8.71 7.77
N LYS A 377 -40.55 -8.33 9.05
CA LYS A 377 -41.26 -9.05 10.12
C LYS A 377 -42.25 -8.12 10.82
N ASN A 378 -43.42 -8.64 11.16
CA ASN A 378 -44.32 -8.01 12.14
C ASN A 378 -43.83 -8.39 13.56
N PHE A 379 -43.24 -7.45 14.29
CA PHE A 379 -42.83 -7.63 15.68
C PHE A 379 -43.97 -7.35 16.67
N GLY A 380 -45.08 -6.79 16.19
CA GLY A 380 -46.26 -6.48 16.98
C GLY A 380 -46.95 -7.72 17.51
N ALA A 381 -47.70 -7.54 18.60
CA ALA A 381 -48.39 -8.62 19.30
C ALA A 381 -49.65 -9.13 18.59
N LEU A 382 -50.11 -8.44 17.54
CA LEU A 382 -51.36 -8.74 16.83
C LEU A 382 -51.16 -8.78 15.31
N PRO A 383 -52.01 -9.52 14.57
CA PRO A 383 -52.09 -9.41 13.12
C PRO A 383 -52.43 -7.98 12.67
N VAL A 384 -51.83 -7.55 11.56
CA VAL A 384 -52.06 -6.22 10.99
C VAL A 384 -52.58 -6.33 9.58
N ASP A 385 -53.70 -5.66 9.31
CA ASP A 385 -54.28 -5.50 7.98
C ASP A 385 -53.66 -4.28 7.27
N LEU A 386 -52.93 -4.54 6.18
CA LEU A 386 -52.20 -3.53 5.42
C LEU A 386 -53.11 -2.70 4.50
N SER A 387 -54.37 -3.10 4.29
CA SER A 387 -55.35 -2.27 3.57
C SER A 387 -55.77 -1.03 4.36
N THR A 388 -55.66 -1.10 5.69
CA THR A 388 -55.96 0.00 6.61
C THR A 388 -54.71 0.57 7.29
N ASN A 389 -53.57 -0.14 7.23
CA ASN A 389 -52.29 0.26 7.81
C ASN A 389 -51.15 0.05 6.78
N SER A 390 -51.15 0.83 5.70
CA SER A 390 -50.18 0.69 4.61
C SER A 390 -48.74 0.75 5.13
N LEU A 391 -47.90 -0.18 4.67
CA LEU A 391 -46.49 -0.28 5.03
C LEU A 391 -45.64 0.21 3.86
N SER A 392 -44.82 1.23 4.09
CA SER A 392 -43.78 1.63 3.14
C SER A 392 -42.50 0.86 3.45
N VAL A 393 -41.93 0.21 2.45
CA VAL A 393 -40.66 -0.52 2.54
C VAL A 393 -39.67 0.10 1.59
N ASN A 394 -38.54 0.54 2.13
CA ASN A 394 -37.52 1.26 1.41
C ASN A 394 -36.23 0.47 1.42
N LEU A 395 -35.48 0.54 0.34
CA LEU A 395 -34.15 -0.03 0.21
C LEU A 395 -33.22 1.05 -0.34
N LYS A 396 -32.37 1.56 0.53
CA LYS A 396 -31.30 2.49 0.15
C LYS A 396 -30.09 1.68 -0.28
N VAL A 397 -29.59 1.96 -1.47
CA VAL A 397 -28.38 1.35 -2.03
C VAL A 397 -27.33 2.44 -2.25
N THR A 398 -26.15 2.24 -1.69
CA THR A 398 -24.97 3.08 -1.94
C THR A 398 -24.03 2.32 -2.89
N THR A 399 -23.73 2.91 -4.04
CA THR A 399 -22.83 2.34 -5.04
C THR A 399 -21.36 2.49 -4.64
N PRO A 400 -20.42 1.75 -5.26
CA PRO A 400 -18.99 1.90 -5.02
C PRO A 400 -18.46 3.33 -5.27
N SER A 401 -19.11 4.07 -6.17
CA SER A 401 -18.83 5.48 -6.46
C SER A 401 -19.50 6.46 -5.49
N ALA A 402 -20.02 5.98 -4.36
CA ALA A 402 -20.75 6.74 -3.35
C ALA A 402 -22.07 7.40 -3.85
N GLY A 403 -22.59 6.96 -5.00
CA GLY A 403 -23.92 7.32 -5.46
C GLY A 403 -24.99 6.64 -4.60
N VAL A 404 -26.05 7.35 -4.26
CA VAL A 404 -27.13 6.82 -3.41
C VAL A 404 -28.41 6.73 -4.23
N GLN A 405 -29.03 5.56 -4.22
CA GLN A 405 -30.35 5.30 -4.80
C GLN A 405 -31.28 4.78 -3.71
N VAL A 406 -32.55 5.18 -3.74
CA VAL A 406 -33.57 4.69 -2.80
C VAL A 406 -34.71 4.11 -3.62
N PHE A 407 -35.02 2.84 -3.36
CA PHE A 407 -36.13 2.13 -3.93
C PHE A 407 -37.22 2.02 -2.89
N THR A 408 -38.47 2.25 -3.27
CA THR A 408 -39.60 2.25 -2.34
C THR A 408 -40.71 1.37 -2.91
N GLU A 409 -41.20 0.44 -2.09
CA GLU A 409 -42.41 -0.32 -2.35
C GLU A 409 -43.45 -0.02 -1.27
N THR A 410 -44.70 0.14 -1.68
CA THR A 410 -45.80 0.37 -0.73
C THR A 410 -46.71 -0.85 -0.71
N ILE A 411 -46.83 -1.48 0.46
CA ILE A 411 -47.68 -2.64 0.67
C ILE A 411 -48.99 -2.17 1.31
N ASN A 412 -50.09 -2.27 0.58
CA ASN A 412 -51.40 -1.73 0.94
C ASN A 412 -52.53 -2.76 0.88
N SER A 413 -52.19 -4.05 0.94
CA SER A 413 -53.18 -5.13 0.94
C SER A 413 -52.65 -6.36 1.66
N GLY A 414 -53.56 -7.23 2.11
CA GLY A 414 -53.23 -8.45 2.85
C GLY A 414 -53.07 -8.24 4.36
N THR A 415 -52.79 -9.32 5.07
CA THR A 415 -52.62 -9.33 6.53
C THR A 415 -51.32 -10.02 6.89
N ILE A 416 -50.53 -9.42 7.79
CA ILE A 416 -49.33 -10.06 8.35
C ILE A 416 -49.60 -10.40 9.82
N ASN A 417 -49.61 -11.69 10.14
CA ASN A 417 -49.79 -12.17 11.51
C ASN A 417 -48.63 -11.73 12.41
N ALA A 418 -48.90 -11.63 13.72
CA ALA A 418 -47.87 -11.38 14.73
C ALA A 418 -46.70 -12.37 14.59
N GLY A 419 -45.48 -11.87 14.57
CA GLY A 419 -44.25 -12.67 14.42
C GLY A 419 -43.97 -13.22 13.01
N ALA A 420 -44.90 -13.06 12.05
CA ALA A 420 -44.73 -13.57 10.69
C ALA A 420 -43.84 -12.67 9.82
N PHE A 421 -43.34 -13.24 8.72
CA PHE A 421 -42.49 -12.56 7.76
C PHE A 421 -43.23 -12.27 6.44
N LEU A 422 -42.89 -11.15 5.82
CA LEU A 422 -43.24 -10.80 4.44
C LEU A 422 -41.95 -10.67 3.63
N THR A 423 -41.92 -11.26 2.43
CA THR A 423 -40.87 -10.96 1.45
C THR A 423 -41.36 -9.88 0.50
N VAL A 424 -40.59 -8.81 0.38
CA VAL A 424 -40.87 -7.67 -0.50
C VAL A 424 -39.89 -7.70 -1.65
N ASN A 425 -40.40 -7.91 -2.86
CA ASN A 425 -39.64 -7.81 -4.10
C ASN A 425 -39.84 -6.41 -4.66
N PHE A 426 -38.74 -5.72 -5.00
CA PHE A 426 -38.82 -4.41 -5.61
C PHE A 426 -39.06 -4.55 -7.11
N GLY A 427 -40.01 -3.81 -7.66
CA GLY A 427 -40.31 -3.83 -9.09
C GLY A 427 -39.24 -3.14 -9.94
N SER A 428 -38.43 -2.28 -9.31
CA SER A 428 -37.27 -1.61 -9.93
C SER A 428 -36.02 -2.48 -9.83
N LEU A 429 -35.23 -2.49 -10.91
CA LEU A 429 -33.92 -3.14 -10.95
C LEU A 429 -32.81 -2.12 -10.65
N ILE A 430 -31.66 -2.59 -10.17
CA ILE A 430 -30.47 -1.77 -9.96
C ILE A 430 -29.33 -2.19 -10.90
N ASP A 431 -28.61 -1.19 -11.42
CA ASP A 431 -27.36 -1.38 -12.17
C ASP A 431 -26.19 -1.61 -11.20
N MET A 432 -25.71 -2.85 -11.18
CA MET A 432 -24.54 -3.30 -10.43
C MET A 432 -23.40 -3.71 -11.38
N SER A 433 -23.23 -3.00 -12.50
CA SER A 433 -22.14 -3.24 -13.46
C SER A 433 -20.76 -2.76 -12.97
N LEU A 434 -20.73 -1.78 -12.06
CA LEU A 434 -19.48 -1.25 -11.50
C LEU A 434 -18.95 -2.20 -10.42
N ALA A 435 -17.72 -2.68 -10.58
CA ALA A 435 -17.08 -3.51 -9.57
C ALA A 435 -16.83 -2.72 -8.26
N GLY A 436 -16.96 -3.41 -7.12
CA GLY A 436 -16.74 -2.84 -5.79
C GLY A 436 -17.82 -3.22 -4.78
N ASN A 437 -17.81 -2.52 -3.64
CA ASN A 437 -18.74 -2.79 -2.56
C ASN A 437 -19.98 -1.89 -2.69
N TYR A 438 -21.14 -2.52 -2.78
CA TYR A 438 -22.44 -1.88 -2.64
C TYR A 438 -22.94 -2.05 -1.22
N SER A 439 -23.55 -1.02 -0.66
CA SER A 439 -24.12 -1.06 0.70
C SER A 439 -25.63 -0.92 0.63
N PHE A 440 -26.35 -1.92 1.12
CA PHE A 440 -27.81 -1.99 1.15
C PHE A 440 -28.32 -1.77 2.56
N ILE A 441 -29.26 -0.83 2.72
CA ILE A 441 -29.94 -0.54 3.98
C ILE A 441 -31.44 -0.57 3.72
N GLY A 442 -32.10 -1.61 4.21
CA GLY A 442 -33.56 -1.70 4.18
C GLY A 442 -34.16 -0.95 5.37
N TYR A 443 -35.28 -0.25 5.18
CA TYR A 443 -36.05 0.32 6.27
C TYR A 443 -37.54 0.41 5.98
N THR A 444 -38.34 0.30 7.03
CA THR A 444 -39.80 0.39 7.00
C THR A 444 -40.26 1.78 7.46
N SER A 445 -41.43 2.19 7.01
CA SER A 445 -42.14 3.34 7.58
C SER A 445 -43.63 3.02 7.62
N GLN A 446 -44.20 3.05 8.82
CA GLN A 446 -45.62 2.87 9.06
C GLN A 446 -46.11 3.89 10.09
N ALA A 447 -47.35 4.35 9.93
CA ALA A 447 -47.99 5.16 10.96
C ALA A 447 -48.29 4.28 12.20
N ASN A 448 -47.94 4.79 13.39
CA ASN A 448 -48.11 4.12 14.70
C ASN A 448 -47.19 2.92 14.94
N ASP A 449 -45.96 2.93 14.43
CA ASP A 449 -44.97 1.91 14.78
C ASP A 449 -44.62 1.96 16.29
N ALA A 450 -44.57 0.80 16.94
CA ALA A 450 -44.27 0.64 18.36
C ALA A 450 -42.80 0.86 18.68
N ASN A 451 -41.90 0.49 17.76
CA ASN A 451 -40.49 0.33 18.05
C ASN A 451 -39.62 0.70 16.86
N HIS A 452 -39.36 2.00 16.73
CA HIS A 452 -38.50 2.54 15.66
C HIS A 452 -37.06 2.00 15.65
N ALA A 453 -36.61 1.30 16.70
CA ALA A 453 -35.27 0.73 16.74
C ALA A 453 -35.11 -0.50 15.83
N ASN A 454 -36.20 -1.14 15.39
CA ASN A 454 -36.15 -2.28 14.48
C ASN A 454 -36.54 -1.92 13.04
N ASP A 455 -36.97 -0.68 12.77
CA ASP A 455 -37.41 -0.20 11.46
C ASP A 455 -36.30 -0.18 10.42
N THR A 456 -35.03 -0.26 10.82
CA THR A 456 -33.89 -0.18 9.91
C THR A 456 -32.98 -1.40 10.04
N LEU A 457 -32.72 -2.05 8.91
CA LEU A 457 -31.77 -3.14 8.80
C LEU A 457 -30.36 -2.57 8.91
N GLN A 458 -29.48 -3.27 9.63
CA GLN A 458 -28.06 -2.96 9.57
C GLN A 458 -27.56 -3.05 8.11
N ALA A 459 -26.65 -2.15 7.74
CA ALA A 459 -26.09 -2.13 6.39
C ALA A 459 -25.50 -3.49 5.99
N VAL A 460 -25.96 -4.03 4.86
CA VAL A 460 -25.46 -5.26 4.26
C VAL A 460 -24.56 -4.89 3.09
N THR A 461 -23.30 -5.33 3.12
CA THR A 461 -22.36 -5.10 2.02
C THR A 461 -22.40 -6.25 1.02
N ILE A 462 -22.59 -5.91 -0.25
CA ILE A 462 -22.54 -6.82 -1.39
C ILE A 462 -21.33 -6.49 -2.23
N THR A 463 -20.41 -7.45 -2.35
CA THR A 463 -19.19 -7.28 -3.13
C THR A 463 -19.42 -7.77 -4.56
N VAL A 464 -19.36 -6.85 -5.51
CA VAL A 464 -19.41 -7.12 -6.94
C VAL A 464 -17.98 -7.23 -7.46
N SER A 465 -17.64 -8.40 -7.98
CA SER A 465 -16.33 -8.65 -8.57
C SER A 465 -16.30 -8.17 -10.02
N SER A 466 -15.22 -7.48 -10.41
CA SER A 466 -14.94 -7.22 -11.82
C SER A 466 -14.67 -8.54 -12.52
N THR A 467 -15.20 -8.76 -13.73
CA THR A 467 -14.77 -9.91 -14.54
C THR A 467 -13.26 -9.86 -14.71
N ALA A 468 -12.56 -10.96 -14.37
CA ALA A 468 -11.13 -11.06 -14.60
C ALA A 468 -10.82 -10.83 -16.09
N THR A 469 -9.65 -10.30 -16.39
CA THR A 469 -9.05 -10.42 -17.72
C THR A 469 -8.08 -11.60 -17.68
N ALA A 470 -8.57 -12.78 -18.07
CA ALA A 470 -7.72 -13.94 -18.26
C ALA A 470 -6.62 -13.63 -19.27
N SER A 471 -5.38 -13.91 -18.89
CA SER A 471 -4.21 -13.76 -19.76
C SER A 471 -3.28 -14.95 -19.58
N ILE A 472 -2.45 -15.18 -20.60
CA ILE A 472 -1.37 -16.18 -20.57
C ILE A 472 -0.05 -15.42 -20.69
N SER A 473 0.86 -15.70 -19.78
CA SER A 473 2.23 -15.18 -19.79
C SER A 473 3.20 -16.38 -19.88
N PRO A 474 3.87 -16.56 -21.02
CA PRO A 474 4.97 -17.53 -21.13
C PRO A 474 6.16 -17.05 -20.30
N ALA A 475 6.75 -17.94 -19.49
CA ALA A 475 7.97 -17.63 -18.73
C ALA A 475 9.27 -17.88 -19.53
N GLY A 476 9.16 -18.11 -20.84
CA GLY A 476 10.26 -18.49 -21.71
C GLY A 476 9.83 -18.59 -23.18
N PRO A 477 10.69 -19.12 -24.05
CA PRO A 477 10.37 -19.29 -25.47
C PRO A 477 9.16 -20.22 -25.64
N ILE A 478 8.34 -19.90 -26.64
CA ILE A 478 7.19 -20.71 -27.07
C ILE A 478 7.41 -21.37 -28.43
N ASN A 479 8.58 -21.14 -29.04
CA ASN A 479 9.07 -21.89 -30.20
C ASN A 479 10.33 -22.61 -29.73
N MET A 480 10.25 -23.93 -29.54
CA MET A 480 11.27 -24.75 -28.87
C MET A 480 11.56 -26.02 -29.66
N CYS A 481 12.43 -26.88 -29.14
CA CYS A 481 12.79 -28.13 -29.81
C CYS A 481 11.88 -29.28 -29.35
N VAL A 482 11.58 -30.23 -30.24
CA VAL A 482 10.84 -31.44 -29.85
C VAL A 482 11.53 -32.14 -28.68
N GLY A 483 10.76 -32.44 -27.63
CA GLY A 483 11.25 -33.01 -26.37
C GLY A 483 11.43 -31.98 -25.25
N ASP A 484 11.41 -30.68 -25.56
CA ASP A 484 11.34 -29.63 -24.55
C ASP A 484 9.88 -29.44 -24.04
N SER A 485 9.70 -28.58 -23.04
CA SER A 485 8.38 -28.17 -22.53
C SER A 485 8.30 -26.65 -22.37
N ALA A 486 7.21 -26.03 -22.82
CA ALA A 486 6.95 -24.61 -22.60
C ALA A 486 6.15 -24.40 -21.30
N TYR A 487 6.55 -23.43 -20.49
CA TYR A 487 5.87 -23.07 -19.25
C TYR A 487 4.93 -21.88 -19.47
N LEU A 488 3.63 -22.11 -19.33
CA LEU A 488 2.58 -21.10 -19.48
C LEU A 488 1.97 -20.80 -18.11
N SER A 489 1.97 -19.52 -17.72
CA SER A 489 1.33 -19.03 -16.51
C SER A 489 0.05 -18.28 -16.85
N SER A 490 -1.05 -18.56 -16.16
CA SER A 490 -2.27 -17.77 -16.24
C SER A 490 -2.28 -16.61 -15.23
N SER A 491 -3.13 -15.60 -15.46
CA SER A 491 -3.46 -14.60 -14.44
C SER A 491 -4.10 -15.23 -13.18
N SER A 492 -4.13 -14.51 -12.07
CA SER A 492 -4.63 -15.04 -10.79
C SER A 492 -6.14 -15.30 -10.82
N GLY A 493 -6.57 -16.42 -10.22
CA GLY A 493 -7.96 -16.82 -10.09
C GLY A 493 -8.14 -17.90 -9.04
N ILE A 494 -9.40 -18.31 -8.82
CA ILE A 494 -9.79 -19.38 -7.89
C ILE A 494 -9.77 -20.74 -8.60
N SER A 495 -10.15 -20.79 -9.88
CA SER A 495 -10.08 -22.01 -10.68
C SER A 495 -9.75 -21.73 -12.14
N TYR A 496 -9.20 -22.74 -12.80
CA TYR A 496 -8.66 -22.67 -14.16
C TYR A 496 -9.20 -23.81 -15.00
N LEU A 497 -9.42 -23.55 -16.30
CA LEU A 497 -9.66 -24.57 -17.30
C LEU A 497 -8.92 -24.21 -18.57
N TRP A 498 -7.84 -24.93 -18.85
CA TRP A 498 -7.03 -24.78 -20.06
C TRP A 498 -7.66 -25.53 -21.24
N SER A 499 -7.38 -25.10 -22.47
CA SER A 499 -7.84 -25.77 -23.70
C SER A 499 -7.37 -27.22 -23.82
N ASN A 500 -6.30 -27.61 -23.13
CA ASN A 500 -5.82 -28.99 -23.03
C ASN A 500 -6.45 -29.79 -21.87
N GLY A 501 -7.42 -29.21 -21.15
CA GLY A 501 -8.12 -29.84 -20.03
C GLY A 501 -7.46 -29.68 -18.65
N SER A 502 -6.28 -29.04 -18.57
CA SER A 502 -5.61 -28.80 -17.27
C SER A 502 -6.37 -27.78 -16.41
N THR A 503 -6.22 -27.87 -15.07
CA THR A 503 -6.96 -27.01 -14.12
C THR A 503 -6.08 -26.25 -13.12
N THR A 504 -4.77 -26.23 -13.33
CA THR A 504 -3.80 -25.48 -12.51
C THR A 504 -3.57 -24.07 -13.06
N GLN A 505 -3.09 -23.13 -12.24
CA GLN A 505 -2.75 -21.78 -12.72
C GLN A 505 -1.65 -21.81 -13.77
N ASN A 506 -0.69 -22.72 -13.62
CA ASN A 506 0.47 -22.87 -14.48
C ASN A 506 0.48 -24.26 -15.08
N ILE A 507 0.89 -24.37 -16.34
CA ILE A 507 1.01 -25.64 -17.06
C ILE A 507 2.35 -25.75 -17.78
N TYR A 508 2.81 -26.98 -17.96
CA TYR A 508 3.87 -27.33 -18.91
C TYR A 508 3.21 -27.98 -20.13
N VAL A 509 3.55 -27.52 -21.32
CA VAL A 509 3.04 -28.07 -22.58
C VAL A 509 4.19 -28.62 -23.42
N THR A 510 3.99 -29.77 -24.05
CA THR A 510 5.02 -30.48 -24.84
C THR A 510 4.60 -30.69 -26.30
N ASP A 511 3.35 -30.34 -26.65
CA ASP A 511 2.80 -30.50 -27.99
C ASP A 511 2.60 -29.16 -28.68
N THR A 512 2.89 -29.12 -29.98
CA THR A 512 2.65 -27.94 -30.83
C THR A 512 1.15 -27.65 -30.90
N GLY A 513 0.73 -26.42 -30.66
CA GLY A 513 -0.68 -26.04 -30.70
C GLY A 513 -0.97 -24.67 -30.09
N SER A 514 -2.25 -24.27 -30.18
CA SER A 514 -2.73 -23.01 -29.59
C SER A 514 -3.42 -23.27 -28.25
N TYR A 515 -2.96 -22.58 -27.20
CA TYR A 515 -3.43 -22.74 -25.83
C TYR A 515 -4.20 -21.51 -25.35
N SER A 516 -5.35 -21.73 -24.71
CA SER A 516 -6.15 -20.69 -24.03
C SER A 516 -6.55 -21.18 -22.64
N VAL A 517 -6.90 -20.25 -21.75
CA VAL A 517 -7.33 -20.56 -20.38
C VAL A 517 -8.56 -19.77 -19.99
N GLN A 518 -9.53 -20.46 -19.41
CA GLN A 518 -10.65 -19.85 -18.70
C GLN A 518 -10.28 -19.71 -17.21
N VAL A 519 -10.33 -18.48 -16.70
CA VAL A 519 -10.06 -18.15 -15.30
C VAL A 519 -11.36 -17.78 -14.61
N THR A 520 -11.65 -18.40 -13.47
CA THR A 520 -12.80 -18.06 -12.61
C THR A 520 -12.32 -17.41 -11.32
N ILE A 521 -12.99 -16.35 -10.88
CA ILE A 521 -12.66 -15.60 -9.65
C ILE A 521 -13.81 -15.64 -8.64
N ALA A 522 -13.67 -14.89 -7.54
CA ALA A 522 -14.70 -14.73 -6.52
C ALA A 522 -16.04 -14.28 -7.13
N GLY A 523 -17.16 -14.79 -6.60
CA GLY A 523 -18.49 -14.55 -7.15
C GLY A 523 -18.84 -15.41 -8.37
N GLY A 524 -17.95 -16.32 -8.80
CA GLY A 524 -18.20 -17.24 -9.92
C GLY A 524 -17.97 -16.63 -11.31
N CYS A 525 -17.36 -15.45 -11.38
CA CYS A 525 -17.16 -14.74 -12.65
C CYS A 525 -16.00 -15.39 -13.41
N SER A 526 -16.22 -15.68 -14.70
CA SER A 526 -15.19 -16.29 -15.53
C SER A 526 -14.87 -15.45 -16.78
N SER A 527 -13.65 -15.59 -17.28
CA SER A 527 -13.17 -14.97 -18.52
C SER A 527 -12.22 -15.91 -19.23
N SER A 528 -12.13 -15.82 -20.56
CA SER A 528 -11.19 -16.60 -21.37
C SER A 528 -10.07 -15.71 -21.89
N SER A 529 -8.84 -16.23 -21.90
CA SER A 529 -7.69 -15.54 -22.48
C SER A 529 -7.72 -15.57 -24.00
N ASN A 530 -6.93 -14.67 -24.62
CA ASN A 530 -6.48 -14.89 -26.00
C ASN A 530 -5.66 -16.19 -26.09
N SER A 531 -5.61 -16.78 -27.28
CA SER A 531 -4.80 -17.99 -27.52
C SER A 531 -3.32 -17.65 -27.70
N VAL A 532 -2.43 -18.47 -27.16
CA VAL A 532 -0.98 -18.43 -27.37
C VAL A 532 -0.56 -19.66 -28.15
N HIS A 533 0.09 -19.47 -29.29
CA HIS A 533 0.62 -20.58 -30.10
C HIS A 533 1.99 -21.02 -29.57
N VAL A 534 2.15 -22.31 -29.29
CA VAL A 534 3.41 -22.95 -28.92
C VAL A 534 3.82 -23.88 -30.05
N GLY A 535 5.05 -23.75 -30.53
CA GLY A 535 5.64 -24.57 -31.58
C GLY A 535 6.84 -25.37 -31.08
N PHE A 536 6.91 -26.65 -31.48
CA PHE A 536 8.09 -27.50 -31.30
C PHE A 536 8.65 -27.92 -32.65
N THR A 537 9.89 -27.56 -32.94
CA THR A 537 10.62 -27.96 -34.15
C THR A 537 11.58 -29.12 -33.84
N PRO A 538 11.58 -30.20 -34.63
CA PRO A 538 12.58 -31.24 -34.46
C PRO A 538 13.97 -30.70 -34.84
N ALA A 539 15.02 -31.16 -34.14
CA ALA A 539 16.39 -30.92 -34.60
C ALA A 539 16.57 -31.53 -36.01
N PRO A 540 17.30 -30.87 -36.93
CA PRO A 540 17.66 -31.49 -38.19
C PRO A 540 18.33 -32.84 -37.93
N LEU A 541 17.72 -33.91 -38.43
CA LEU A 541 18.22 -35.27 -38.28
C LEU A 541 19.66 -35.33 -38.82
N ASN A 542 20.61 -35.74 -37.96
CA ASN A 542 22.03 -36.00 -38.22
C ASN A 542 22.50 -35.76 -39.66
N GLY A 543 22.88 -34.50 -39.94
CA GLY A 543 23.60 -34.15 -41.17
C GLY A 543 22.75 -33.99 -42.43
N ILE A 544 21.42 -33.91 -42.34
CA ILE A 544 20.58 -33.43 -43.45
C ILE A 544 20.36 -31.92 -43.29
N VAL A 545 20.82 -31.15 -44.28
CA VAL A 545 20.68 -29.68 -44.35
C VAL A 545 19.35 -29.29 -44.99
N PHE A 546 18.89 -30.09 -45.96
CA PHE A 546 17.63 -29.89 -46.68
C PHE A 546 17.15 -31.23 -47.25
N TYR A 547 15.86 -31.51 -47.19
CA TYR A 547 15.23 -32.68 -47.81
C TYR A 547 13.85 -32.29 -48.37
N GLU A 548 13.58 -32.62 -49.63
CA GLU A 548 12.31 -32.32 -50.31
C GLU A 548 11.81 -33.54 -51.09
N SER A 549 10.59 -34.00 -50.77
CA SER A 549 9.91 -35.11 -51.45
C SER A 549 8.87 -34.63 -52.48
N LEU A 550 8.81 -33.32 -52.72
CA LEU A 550 7.92 -32.63 -53.67
C LEU A 550 6.43 -32.70 -53.32
N GLY A 551 6.11 -33.10 -52.08
CA GLY A 551 4.75 -33.15 -51.56
C GLY A 551 3.78 -34.03 -52.38
N THR A 552 2.51 -33.64 -52.41
CA THR A 552 1.43 -34.40 -53.08
C THR A 552 0.67 -33.55 -54.10
N VAL A 553 0.49 -34.06 -55.32
CA VAL A 553 -0.35 -33.45 -56.36
C VAL A 553 -1.44 -34.40 -56.87
N GLY A 554 -2.61 -33.87 -57.23
CA GLY A 554 -3.72 -34.65 -57.79
C GLY A 554 -3.64 -34.90 -59.32
N GLY A 555 -2.65 -34.33 -60.00
CA GLY A 555 -2.53 -34.34 -61.46
C GLY A 555 -1.25 -33.68 -61.95
N THR A 556 -1.25 -33.15 -63.18
CA THR A 556 -0.12 -32.31 -63.66
C THR A 556 -0.29 -30.90 -63.10
N THR A 557 0.69 -30.45 -62.31
CA THR A 557 0.66 -29.15 -61.64
C THR A 557 1.94 -28.37 -61.98
N SER A 558 1.85 -27.08 -62.28
CA SER A 558 3.06 -26.26 -62.49
C SER A 558 3.76 -26.00 -61.15
N ILE A 559 5.10 -25.86 -61.13
CA ILE A 559 5.85 -25.50 -59.91
C ILE A 559 5.27 -24.25 -59.25
N ALA A 560 5.01 -23.19 -60.04
CA ALA A 560 4.47 -21.93 -59.52
C ALA A 560 3.10 -22.09 -58.84
N SER A 561 2.22 -22.95 -59.38
CA SER A 561 0.93 -23.23 -58.76
C SER A 561 1.06 -24.03 -57.47
N HIS A 562 2.02 -24.96 -57.40
CA HIS A 562 2.27 -25.75 -56.21
C HIS A 562 2.90 -24.93 -55.09
N GLU A 563 3.84 -24.05 -55.45
CA GLU A 563 4.47 -23.09 -54.55
C GLU A 563 3.44 -22.13 -53.96
N THR A 564 2.57 -21.54 -54.79
CA THR A 564 1.51 -20.63 -54.32
C THR A 564 0.52 -21.32 -53.38
N ALA A 565 0.43 -22.65 -53.45
CA ALA A 565 -0.46 -23.46 -52.62
C ALA A 565 0.21 -24.03 -51.37
N ASN A 566 1.48 -23.68 -51.09
CA ASN A 566 2.29 -24.28 -50.01
C ASN A 566 2.26 -25.83 -50.08
N GLY A 567 2.48 -26.35 -51.29
CA GLY A 567 2.35 -27.77 -51.56
C GLY A 567 3.63 -28.58 -51.39
N PHE A 568 4.78 -27.92 -51.38
CA PHE A 568 6.09 -28.54 -51.13
C PHE A 568 6.25 -28.87 -49.64
N ASP A 569 7.16 -29.78 -49.31
CA ASP A 569 7.39 -30.11 -47.90
C ASP A 569 8.08 -28.96 -47.14
N ASN A 570 8.83 -28.11 -47.86
CA ASN A 570 9.58 -27.00 -47.30
C ASN A 570 9.08 -25.63 -47.78
N ASP A 571 8.00 -25.15 -47.17
CA ASP A 571 7.38 -23.83 -47.46
C ASP A 571 8.28 -22.61 -47.14
N ALA A 572 9.42 -22.83 -46.47
CA ALA A 572 10.35 -21.76 -46.09
C ALA A 572 11.29 -21.33 -47.24
N TYR A 573 11.36 -22.10 -48.32
CA TYR A 573 12.23 -21.85 -49.47
C TYR A 573 11.40 -21.50 -50.69
N THR A 574 11.99 -20.75 -51.62
CA THR A 574 11.30 -20.41 -52.87
C THR A 574 11.54 -21.48 -53.92
N MET A 575 10.49 -22.19 -54.31
CA MET A 575 10.53 -23.17 -55.39
C MET A 575 10.07 -22.54 -56.70
N SER A 576 10.88 -22.64 -57.75
CA SER A 576 10.61 -21.99 -59.04
C SER A 576 11.05 -22.82 -60.23
N GLY A 577 10.65 -22.41 -61.44
CA GLY A 577 11.07 -23.04 -62.67
C GLY A 577 9.91 -23.34 -63.62
N THR A 578 10.26 -24.02 -64.71
CA THR A 578 9.33 -24.32 -65.80
C THR A 578 8.94 -25.79 -65.86
N ALA A 579 9.57 -26.70 -65.13
CA ALA A 579 9.12 -28.09 -65.05
C ALA A 579 7.71 -28.22 -64.44
N ASP A 580 7.07 -29.37 -64.60
CA ASP A 580 5.77 -29.65 -63.96
C ASP A 580 5.93 -30.76 -62.93
N LEU A 581 5.12 -30.74 -61.89
CA LEU A 581 4.98 -31.81 -60.90
C LEU A 581 3.92 -32.82 -61.35
N ARG A 582 4.21 -34.11 -61.16
CA ARG A 582 3.31 -35.21 -61.56
C ARG A 582 3.38 -36.38 -60.59
N VAL A 583 2.29 -37.16 -60.55
CA VAL A 583 2.24 -38.48 -59.88
C VAL A 583 2.49 -39.65 -60.84
N THR A 584 2.64 -39.40 -62.15
CA THR A 584 2.93 -40.44 -63.13
C THR A 584 4.36 -40.94 -63.00
N THR A 585 4.54 -42.26 -62.92
CA THR A 585 5.84 -42.91 -62.68
C THR A 585 6.43 -42.47 -61.33
N PRO A 586 5.73 -42.74 -60.21
CA PRO A 586 6.20 -42.36 -58.87
C PRO A 586 7.57 -42.96 -58.60
N SER A 587 8.37 -42.28 -57.76
CA SER A 587 9.68 -42.76 -57.33
C SER A 587 9.61 -44.13 -56.65
N GLY A 588 10.66 -44.93 -56.81
CA GLY A 588 10.72 -46.26 -56.22
C GLY A 588 12.05 -46.94 -56.51
N VAL A 589 12.25 -48.17 -56.01
CA VAL A 589 13.41 -49.03 -56.33
C VAL A 589 14.75 -48.63 -55.67
N TYR A 590 14.90 -47.42 -55.13
CA TYR A 590 16.04 -47.04 -54.27
C TYR A 590 15.62 -46.80 -52.81
N GLY A 591 16.57 -46.95 -51.88
CA GLY A 591 16.33 -46.68 -50.46
C GLY A 591 16.08 -45.19 -50.22
N GLY A 592 14.97 -44.85 -49.57
CA GLY A 592 14.57 -43.46 -49.33
C GLY A 592 13.62 -42.85 -50.38
N ALA A 593 13.04 -43.66 -51.28
CA ALA A 593 12.05 -43.17 -52.25
C ALA A 593 10.71 -42.80 -51.61
N SER A 594 10.20 -41.58 -51.86
CA SER A 594 8.91 -41.09 -51.31
C SER A 594 7.68 -41.74 -51.95
N GLY A 595 7.78 -42.24 -53.18
CA GLY A 595 6.67 -42.86 -53.91
C GLY A 595 5.55 -41.91 -54.34
N SER A 596 5.77 -40.59 -54.24
CA SER A 596 4.72 -39.58 -54.38
C SER A 596 4.89 -38.74 -55.65
N THR A 597 5.10 -37.43 -55.51
CA THR A 597 5.18 -36.47 -56.61
C THR A 597 6.61 -36.41 -57.15
N ASN A 598 6.77 -36.31 -58.47
CA ASN A 598 8.08 -36.06 -59.09
C ASN A 598 8.05 -34.81 -59.97
N ALA A 599 9.20 -34.13 -60.05
CA ALA A 599 9.41 -33.03 -60.97
C ALA A 599 9.80 -33.58 -62.35
N PHE A 600 9.00 -33.24 -63.36
CA PHE A 600 9.05 -33.80 -64.70
C PHE A 600 9.57 -32.81 -65.74
N PHE A 601 10.66 -33.19 -66.40
CA PHE A 601 11.33 -32.45 -67.46
C PHE A 601 11.00 -33.07 -68.81
N THR A 602 10.05 -32.44 -69.50
CA THR A 602 9.46 -32.94 -70.76
C THR A 602 10.38 -32.81 -71.97
N THR A 603 11.15 -31.73 -72.04
CA THR A 603 11.93 -31.29 -73.21
C THR A 603 13.10 -30.42 -72.77
N SER A 604 14.06 -30.18 -73.67
CA SER A 604 15.18 -29.25 -73.41
C SER A 604 14.68 -27.87 -72.97
N GLY A 605 15.41 -27.22 -72.05
CA GLY A 605 15.12 -25.89 -71.51
C GLY A 605 14.22 -25.86 -70.27
N ARG A 606 13.72 -27.01 -69.79
CA ARG A 606 12.91 -27.09 -68.56
C ARG A 606 13.81 -26.99 -67.32
N ILE A 607 13.34 -26.27 -66.30
CA ILE A 607 14.09 -25.97 -65.06
C ILE A 607 13.25 -26.27 -63.82
N PHE A 608 13.89 -26.77 -62.75
CA PHE A 608 13.40 -26.70 -61.37
C PHE A 608 14.48 -26.08 -60.50
N ARG A 609 14.13 -25.14 -59.64
CA ARG A 609 15.07 -24.34 -58.84
C ARG A 609 14.53 -24.17 -57.43
N ILE A 610 15.44 -24.25 -56.47
CA ILE A 610 15.23 -24.14 -55.03
C ILE A 610 16.13 -23.02 -54.53
N ASP A 611 15.56 -21.97 -53.92
CA ASP A 611 16.29 -20.79 -53.45
C ASP A 611 16.18 -20.60 -51.93
N GLY A 612 17.27 -20.11 -51.33
CA GLY A 612 17.28 -19.68 -49.92
C GLY A 612 17.77 -20.74 -48.93
N ILE A 613 18.45 -21.79 -49.41
CA ILE A 613 18.98 -22.83 -48.52
C ILE A 613 20.17 -22.26 -47.73
N ASN A 614 20.03 -22.15 -46.40
CA ASN A 614 21.13 -21.71 -45.54
C ASN A 614 22.05 -22.90 -45.21
N THR A 615 23.24 -22.91 -45.80
CA THR A 615 24.27 -23.92 -45.56
C THR A 615 25.39 -23.44 -44.66
N SER A 616 25.23 -22.29 -44.01
CA SER A 616 26.24 -21.71 -43.11
C SER A 616 26.52 -22.66 -41.93
N GLY A 617 27.80 -22.90 -41.65
CA GLY A 617 28.22 -23.75 -40.52
C GLY A 617 28.21 -25.25 -40.82
N TYR A 618 27.89 -25.64 -42.05
CA TYR A 618 28.02 -27.02 -42.53
C TYR A 618 29.29 -27.19 -43.37
N SER A 619 29.93 -28.34 -43.26
CA SER A 619 31.05 -28.76 -44.09
C SER A 619 30.71 -30.06 -44.83
N ASN A 620 31.50 -30.45 -45.83
CA ASN A 620 31.27 -31.69 -46.60
C ASN A 620 29.86 -31.80 -47.19
N LEU A 621 29.34 -30.69 -47.74
CA LEU A 621 28.00 -30.63 -48.30
C LEU A 621 27.87 -31.57 -49.51
N SER A 622 26.86 -32.44 -49.51
CA SER A 622 26.60 -33.43 -50.56
C SER A 622 25.14 -33.42 -50.98
N LEU A 623 24.89 -33.15 -52.26
CA LEU A 623 23.57 -33.17 -52.87
C LEU A 623 23.29 -34.54 -53.50
N SER A 624 22.08 -35.05 -53.30
CA SER A 624 21.62 -36.31 -53.85
C SER A 624 20.13 -36.26 -54.18
N HIS A 625 19.68 -37.07 -55.13
CA HIS A 625 18.29 -37.12 -55.54
C HIS A 625 17.97 -38.43 -56.28
N GLY A 626 16.70 -38.80 -56.29
CA GLY A 626 16.16 -39.78 -57.23
C GLY A 626 16.13 -39.24 -58.65
N ILE A 627 16.38 -40.10 -59.64
CA ILE A 627 16.29 -39.76 -61.05
C ILE A 627 15.73 -40.94 -61.86
N HIS A 628 14.85 -40.63 -62.82
CA HIS A 628 14.36 -41.56 -63.82
C HIS A 628 14.44 -40.94 -65.22
N LYS A 629 14.79 -41.74 -66.22
CA LYS A 629 14.93 -41.35 -67.63
C LYS A 629 13.99 -42.16 -68.53
N SER A 630 13.48 -41.54 -69.59
CA SER A 630 12.60 -42.23 -70.56
C SER A 630 13.35 -43.09 -71.59
N SER A 631 14.68 -42.92 -71.72
CA SER A 631 15.51 -43.61 -72.71
C SER A 631 16.51 -44.55 -72.05
N THR A 632 16.64 -45.76 -72.61
CA THR A 632 17.68 -46.72 -72.22
C THR A 632 19.06 -46.34 -72.72
N ALA A 633 19.18 -45.44 -73.70
CA ALA A 633 20.48 -45.01 -74.25
C ALA A 633 21.08 -43.78 -73.54
N ALA A 634 20.25 -42.99 -72.84
CA ALA A 634 20.69 -41.76 -72.20
C ALA A 634 21.48 -42.04 -70.93
N ASP A 635 22.57 -41.31 -70.70
CA ASP A 635 23.44 -41.49 -69.53
C ASP A 635 23.24 -40.40 -68.45
N GLY A 636 22.22 -39.54 -68.62
CA GLY A 636 21.88 -38.51 -67.65
C GLY A 636 22.76 -37.25 -67.74
N THR A 637 23.62 -37.13 -68.76
CA THR A 637 24.43 -35.92 -68.99
C THR A 637 23.60 -34.73 -69.47
N GLU A 638 22.41 -34.97 -70.03
CA GLU A 638 21.53 -33.89 -70.49
C GLU A 638 20.73 -33.22 -69.35
N LEU A 639 20.69 -33.80 -68.14
CA LEU A 639 20.10 -33.15 -66.97
C LEU A 639 21.21 -32.61 -66.07
N LEU A 640 21.46 -31.30 -66.18
CA LEU A 640 22.44 -30.59 -65.38
C LEU A 640 21.89 -30.32 -63.98
N VAL A 641 22.74 -30.50 -62.97
CA VAL A 641 22.47 -30.12 -61.58
C VAL A 641 23.51 -29.07 -61.21
N GLU A 642 23.06 -27.91 -60.75
CA GLU A 642 23.86 -26.71 -60.62
C GLU A 642 23.59 -26.07 -59.25
N TYR A 643 24.57 -25.35 -58.70
CA TYR A 643 24.38 -24.50 -57.52
C TYR A 643 24.74 -23.05 -57.80
N SER A 644 24.21 -22.13 -57.00
CA SER A 644 24.56 -20.70 -57.03
C SER A 644 24.65 -20.13 -55.62
N THR A 645 25.59 -19.21 -55.39
CA THR A 645 25.73 -18.47 -54.12
C THR A 645 25.17 -17.05 -54.20
N ASN A 646 24.75 -16.60 -55.38
CA ASN A 646 24.19 -15.27 -55.61
C ASN A 646 22.83 -15.31 -56.34
N GLY A 647 22.33 -16.51 -56.65
CA GLY A 647 21.08 -16.73 -57.36
C GLY A 647 21.09 -16.36 -58.85
N VAL A 648 22.24 -15.98 -59.40
CA VAL A 648 22.40 -15.53 -60.80
C VAL A 648 23.37 -16.42 -61.56
N ASP A 649 24.56 -16.63 -61.02
CA ASP A 649 25.63 -17.41 -61.65
C ASP A 649 25.58 -18.85 -61.14
N PHE A 650 25.41 -19.80 -62.05
CA PHE A 650 25.27 -21.23 -61.72
C PHE A 650 26.52 -22.02 -62.08
N THR A 651 26.99 -22.82 -61.14
CA THR A 651 28.13 -23.73 -61.30
C THR A 651 27.62 -25.17 -61.34
N ALA A 652 27.98 -25.92 -62.40
CA ALA A 652 27.55 -27.30 -62.57
C ALA A 652 28.26 -28.26 -61.62
N LEU A 653 27.49 -29.17 -61.03
CA LEU A 653 27.96 -30.33 -60.29
C LEU A 653 28.08 -31.52 -61.25
N SER A 654 29.01 -32.43 -60.95
CA SER A 654 29.24 -33.64 -61.76
C SER A 654 28.65 -34.86 -61.07
N ALA A 655 28.31 -35.91 -61.81
CA ALA A 655 27.93 -37.19 -61.23
C ALA A 655 28.27 -38.32 -62.18
N SER A 656 28.41 -39.54 -61.66
CA SER A 656 28.62 -40.72 -62.49
C SER A 656 27.52 -40.87 -63.55
N PRO A 657 27.84 -41.37 -64.75
CA PRO A 657 26.83 -41.64 -65.78
C PRO A 657 25.79 -42.66 -65.30
N LEU A 658 24.53 -42.47 -65.69
CA LEU A 658 23.45 -43.44 -65.44
C LEU A 658 23.66 -44.70 -66.30
N ASN A 659 23.24 -45.86 -65.79
CA ASN A 659 23.35 -47.12 -66.52
C ASN A 659 22.61 -47.06 -67.87
N THR A 660 23.22 -47.57 -68.95
CA THR A 660 22.59 -47.64 -70.30
C THR A 660 22.34 -49.08 -70.74
N GLY A 661 21.43 -49.29 -71.70
CA GLY A 661 21.04 -50.61 -72.21
C GLY A 661 19.65 -51.07 -71.76
N SER A 662 19.23 -52.26 -72.20
CA SER A 662 17.88 -52.79 -71.91
C SER A 662 17.60 -52.86 -70.41
N GLY A 663 16.40 -52.45 -69.99
CA GLY A 663 15.97 -52.48 -68.58
C GLY A 663 16.51 -51.33 -67.70
N THR A 664 17.21 -50.34 -68.26
CA THR A 664 17.82 -49.24 -67.48
C THR A 664 16.98 -47.96 -67.38
N ALA A 665 15.81 -47.91 -68.03
CA ALA A 665 14.83 -46.84 -67.87
C ALA A 665 14.02 -47.06 -66.58
N VAL A 666 14.72 -47.00 -65.44
CA VAL A 666 14.18 -47.20 -64.09
C VAL A 666 14.66 -46.07 -63.18
N TRP A 667 14.04 -45.94 -62.01
CA TRP A 667 14.50 -45.02 -60.98
C TRP A 667 15.85 -45.45 -60.42
N GLN A 668 16.75 -44.47 -60.24
CA GLN A 668 18.07 -44.63 -59.64
C GLN A 668 18.29 -43.49 -58.66
N TYR A 669 19.06 -43.75 -57.60
CA TYR A 669 19.52 -42.72 -56.69
C TYR A 669 20.88 -42.21 -57.15
N ARG A 670 21.03 -40.88 -57.24
CA ARG A 670 22.24 -40.24 -57.75
C ARG A 670 22.78 -39.26 -56.72
N THR A 671 24.07 -39.36 -56.44
CA THR A 671 24.80 -38.40 -55.60
C THR A 671 25.71 -37.54 -56.47
N MET A 672 25.67 -36.24 -56.23
CA MET A 672 26.48 -35.26 -56.94
C MET A 672 27.89 -35.19 -56.34
N SER A 673 28.86 -34.97 -57.21
CA SER A 673 30.28 -34.76 -56.92
C SER A 673 30.65 -33.32 -57.26
N GLY A 674 31.47 -32.72 -56.39
CA GLY A 674 31.85 -31.31 -56.45
C GLY A 674 31.82 -30.68 -55.06
N THR A 675 32.36 -29.47 -54.94
CA THR A 675 32.38 -28.75 -53.66
C THR A 675 31.23 -27.75 -53.64
N ILE A 676 30.20 -28.03 -52.84
CA ILE A 676 29.13 -27.07 -52.55
C ILE A 676 29.59 -26.17 -51.38
N PRO A 677 29.55 -24.83 -51.51
CA PRO A 677 30.02 -23.93 -50.47
C PRO A 677 29.01 -23.77 -49.33
N SER A 678 29.53 -23.50 -48.12
CA SER A 678 28.76 -23.08 -46.94
C SER A 678 28.43 -21.59 -47.03
N VAL A 679 27.20 -21.25 -47.39
CA VAL A 679 26.72 -19.88 -47.59
C VAL A 679 25.30 -19.69 -47.03
N PRO A 680 24.90 -18.47 -46.66
CA PRO A 680 23.59 -18.22 -46.05
C PRO A 680 22.42 -18.37 -47.03
N ASN A 681 22.65 -18.24 -48.34
CA ASN A 681 21.60 -18.27 -49.37
C ASN A 681 22.06 -19.07 -50.59
N LEU A 682 22.12 -20.39 -50.46
CA LEU A 682 22.41 -21.29 -51.56
C LEU A 682 21.17 -21.50 -52.43
N SER A 683 21.36 -21.51 -53.75
CA SER A 683 20.36 -21.95 -54.72
C SER A 683 20.79 -23.26 -55.38
N ILE A 684 19.86 -24.19 -55.60
CA ILE A 684 20.07 -25.44 -56.35
C ILE A 684 19.16 -25.42 -57.57
N GLN A 685 19.69 -25.81 -58.73
CA GLN A 685 18.95 -25.84 -59.99
C GLN A 685 19.15 -27.16 -60.74
N PHE A 686 18.06 -27.72 -61.22
CA PHE A 686 18.02 -28.83 -62.17
C PHE A 686 17.58 -28.27 -63.53
N ARG A 687 18.38 -28.51 -64.57
CA ARG A 687 18.13 -27.95 -65.91
C ARG A 687 18.36 -29.00 -66.98
N HIS A 688 17.34 -29.24 -67.79
CA HIS A 688 17.47 -30.12 -68.95
C HIS A 688 18.13 -29.34 -70.10
N SER A 689 19.38 -29.66 -70.41
CA SER A 689 20.26 -28.84 -71.27
C SER A 689 20.08 -29.06 -72.76
N SER A 690 19.70 -30.27 -73.18
CA SER A 690 19.67 -30.67 -74.59
C SER A 690 18.91 -31.99 -74.77
N GLY A 691 18.54 -32.32 -76.01
CA GLY A 691 17.96 -33.63 -76.35
C GLY A 691 16.44 -33.77 -76.13
N SER A 692 15.93 -34.95 -76.46
CA SER A 692 14.50 -35.31 -76.39
C SER A 692 14.17 -36.31 -75.27
N VAL A 693 15.17 -36.69 -74.47
CA VAL A 693 14.99 -37.59 -73.33
C VAL A 693 14.17 -36.88 -72.27
N GLN A 694 13.26 -37.60 -71.63
CA GLN A 694 12.46 -37.04 -70.53
C GLN A 694 13.05 -37.50 -69.21
N TYR A 695 13.15 -36.58 -68.27
CA TYR A 695 13.68 -36.84 -66.93
C TYR A 695 12.64 -36.60 -65.86
N ARG A 696 12.72 -37.38 -64.78
CA ARG A 696 12.02 -37.14 -63.52
C ARG A 696 13.02 -37.11 -62.40
N ILE A 697 12.82 -36.24 -61.42
CA ILE A 697 13.57 -36.22 -60.17
C ILE A 697 12.63 -36.20 -58.98
N ASP A 698 13.13 -36.69 -57.86
CA ASP A 698 12.43 -36.77 -56.58
C ASP A 698 13.46 -36.89 -55.44
N ASP A 699 13.03 -36.81 -54.18
CA ASP A 699 13.82 -37.06 -52.96
C ASP A 699 15.13 -36.26 -52.90
N ILE A 700 15.02 -34.95 -53.13
CA ILE A 700 16.18 -34.06 -53.20
C ILE A 700 16.71 -33.85 -51.78
N THR A 701 17.92 -34.33 -51.53
CA THR A 701 18.56 -34.29 -50.22
C THR A 701 19.89 -33.56 -50.32
N LEU A 702 20.03 -32.46 -49.58
CA LEU A 702 21.33 -31.85 -49.29
C LEU A 702 21.74 -32.26 -47.87
N SER A 703 22.88 -32.92 -47.76
CA SER A 703 23.48 -33.34 -46.49
C SER A 703 24.79 -32.61 -46.24
N GLY A 704 25.25 -32.56 -44.99
CA GLY A 704 26.50 -31.94 -44.57
C GLY A 704 26.86 -32.29 -43.13
N THR A 705 28.13 -32.13 -42.77
CA THR A 705 28.60 -32.25 -41.39
C THR A 705 28.44 -30.89 -40.70
N SER A 706 27.54 -30.80 -39.71
CA SER A 706 27.39 -29.60 -38.88
C SER A 706 28.67 -29.36 -38.07
N GLY A 707 29.17 -28.12 -38.05
CA GLY A 707 30.28 -27.71 -37.20
C GLY A 707 29.97 -27.66 -35.71
N GLY A 708 28.76 -28.05 -35.30
CA GLY A 708 28.25 -27.88 -33.93
C GLY A 708 27.91 -26.42 -33.64
N ALA A 709 27.10 -26.21 -32.60
CA ALA A 709 26.90 -24.86 -32.08
C ALA A 709 28.13 -24.48 -31.22
N MET A 710 28.64 -23.26 -31.33
CA MET A 710 29.84 -22.81 -30.62
C MET A 710 29.62 -21.44 -29.98
N ILE A 711 30.28 -21.19 -28.85
CA ILE A 711 30.30 -19.88 -28.18
C ILE A 711 31.70 -19.27 -28.27
N SER A 712 31.76 -17.98 -28.59
CA SER A 712 32.96 -17.15 -28.56
C SER A 712 32.84 -16.06 -27.49
N ALA A 713 33.94 -15.69 -26.84
CA ALA A 713 33.98 -14.60 -25.87
C ALA A 713 34.68 -13.37 -26.47
N SER A 714 34.12 -12.17 -26.26
CA SER A 714 34.71 -10.91 -26.76
C SER A 714 35.97 -10.46 -26.03
N GLY A 715 36.32 -11.13 -24.93
CA GLY A 715 37.40 -10.76 -24.01
C GLY A 715 37.71 -11.87 -23.00
N PRO A 716 38.51 -11.59 -21.95
CA PRO A 716 38.86 -12.58 -20.94
C PRO A 716 37.60 -13.08 -20.20
N THR A 717 37.56 -14.38 -19.90
CA THR A 717 36.50 -14.98 -19.10
C THR A 717 36.82 -15.04 -17.60
N SER A 718 37.94 -14.45 -17.20
CA SER A 718 38.31 -14.24 -15.80
C SER A 718 38.56 -12.75 -15.56
N PHE A 719 37.76 -12.11 -14.72
CA PHE A 719 37.81 -10.66 -14.49
C PHE A 719 37.36 -10.27 -13.08
N CYS A 720 37.45 -8.97 -12.75
CA CYS A 720 37.14 -8.46 -11.42
C CYS A 720 35.64 -8.18 -11.25
N LEU A 721 35.14 -8.21 -10.01
CA LEU A 721 33.77 -7.86 -9.67
C LEU A 721 33.45 -6.44 -10.19
N GLY A 722 32.42 -6.32 -11.02
CA GLY A 722 32.02 -5.08 -11.70
C GLY A 722 32.31 -5.07 -13.21
N ASP A 723 33.22 -5.92 -13.68
CA ASP A 723 33.48 -6.11 -15.11
C ASP A 723 32.51 -7.13 -15.75
N SER A 724 32.59 -7.28 -17.08
CA SER A 724 31.78 -8.26 -17.82
C SER A 724 32.43 -8.69 -19.14
N VAL A 725 31.96 -9.79 -19.72
CA VAL A 725 32.34 -10.28 -21.04
C VAL A 725 31.10 -10.57 -21.89
N VAL A 726 31.16 -10.29 -23.20
CA VAL A 726 30.09 -10.67 -24.13
C VAL A 726 30.39 -12.06 -24.69
N LEU A 727 29.45 -12.98 -24.52
CA LEU A 727 29.48 -14.32 -25.11
C LEU A 727 28.56 -14.33 -26.33
N THR A 728 29.05 -14.81 -27.48
CA THR A 728 28.32 -14.82 -28.75
C THR A 728 28.30 -16.23 -29.33
N ALA A 729 27.09 -16.76 -29.56
CA ALA A 729 26.88 -18.02 -30.26
C ALA A 729 27.02 -17.82 -31.79
N ASN A 730 27.41 -18.88 -32.50
CA ASN A 730 27.43 -18.89 -33.97
C ASN A 730 26.02 -18.67 -34.56
N SER A 731 25.93 -18.19 -35.80
CA SER A 731 24.65 -17.85 -36.43
C SER A 731 23.70 -19.03 -36.54
N GLY A 732 22.45 -18.84 -36.12
CA GLY A 732 21.30 -19.71 -36.36
C GLY A 732 19.99 -18.92 -36.35
N ASN A 733 18.87 -19.62 -36.55
CA ASN A 733 17.52 -19.05 -36.60
C ASN A 733 16.91 -18.88 -35.20
N SER A 734 17.38 -19.64 -34.21
CA SER A 734 16.89 -19.67 -32.84
C SER A 734 18.02 -19.88 -31.84
N TYR A 735 17.93 -19.21 -30.68
CA TYR A 735 18.93 -19.29 -29.60
C TYR A 735 18.26 -19.56 -28.26
N TYR A 736 18.90 -20.37 -27.43
CA TYR A 736 18.49 -20.57 -26.04
C TYR A 736 19.70 -20.72 -25.15
N TRP A 737 19.97 -19.72 -24.32
CA TRP A 737 21.05 -19.76 -23.33
C TRP A 737 20.57 -20.38 -22.02
N ASN A 738 21.49 -21.01 -21.28
CA ASN A 738 21.20 -21.59 -19.97
C ASN A 738 20.83 -20.57 -18.87
N ASN A 739 20.95 -19.26 -19.18
CA ASN A 739 20.43 -18.16 -18.36
C ASN A 739 19.02 -17.68 -18.81
N GLY A 740 18.41 -18.34 -19.80
CA GLY A 740 17.08 -18.03 -20.33
C GLY A 740 17.05 -17.03 -21.50
N ALA A 741 18.19 -16.45 -21.91
CA ALA A 741 18.22 -15.50 -23.03
C ALA A 741 17.99 -16.19 -24.39
N THR A 742 17.38 -15.48 -25.33
CA THR A 742 17.07 -15.97 -26.69
C THR A 742 17.76 -15.19 -27.81
N THR A 743 18.73 -14.35 -27.45
CA THR A 743 19.53 -13.57 -28.39
C THR A 743 20.79 -14.32 -28.80
N GLN A 744 21.38 -13.97 -29.94
CA GLN A 744 22.64 -14.58 -30.38
C GLN A 744 23.80 -14.37 -29.39
N SER A 745 23.78 -13.26 -28.64
CA SER A 745 24.79 -12.94 -27.64
C SER A 745 24.18 -12.59 -26.28
N ILE A 746 24.97 -12.78 -25.23
CA ILE A 746 24.67 -12.40 -23.85
C ILE A 746 25.85 -11.67 -23.21
N THR A 747 25.59 -10.87 -22.19
CA THR A 747 26.63 -10.29 -21.33
C THR A 747 26.72 -11.08 -20.03
N ALA A 748 27.87 -11.68 -19.75
CA ALA A 748 28.15 -12.40 -18.51
C ALA A 748 28.94 -11.52 -17.55
N SER A 749 28.39 -11.29 -16.35
CA SER A 749 29.00 -10.53 -15.25
C SER A 749 29.07 -11.31 -13.94
N SER A 750 28.74 -12.61 -13.98
CA SER A 750 28.71 -13.49 -12.82
C SER A 750 29.52 -14.76 -13.10
N SER A 751 30.14 -15.32 -12.07
CA SER A 751 30.84 -16.59 -12.18
C SER A 751 29.85 -17.70 -12.51
N GLY A 752 30.20 -18.58 -13.45
CA GLY A 752 29.35 -19.70 -13.83
C GLY A 752 29.73 -20.35 -15.15
N SER A 753 29.07 -21.46 -15.45
CA SER A 753 29.15 -22.13 -16.74
C SER A 753 28.01 -21.64 -17.65
N TYR A 754 28.35 -21.20 -18.84
CA TYR A 754 27.43 -20.67 -19.84
C TYR A 754 27.42 -21.58 -21.07
N PHE A 755 26.24 -21.97 -21.53
CA PHE A 755 26.04 -22.73 -22.77
C PHE A 755 24.74 -22.27 -23.44
N ALA A 756 24.64 -22.49 -24.75
CA ALA A 756 23.45 -22.18 -25.52
C ALA A 756 22.99 -23.37 -26.37
N ARG A 757 21.82 -23.24 -26.97
CA ARG A 757 21.31 -24.10 -28.02
C ARG A 757 21.03 -23.24 -29.24
N VAL A 758 21.56 -23.61 -30.39
CA VAL A 758 21.36 -22.93 -31.68
C VAL A 758 20.63 -23.89 -32.60
N ASP A 759 19.41 -23.56 -33.03
CA ASP A 759 18.59 -24.40 -33.91
C ASP A 759 18.50 -25.86 -33.46
N CYS A 760 18.26 -26.04 -32.16
CA CYS A 760 18.17 -27.33 -31.48
C CYS A 760 19.49 -28.11 -31.28
N PHE A 761 20.63 -27.55 -31.66
CA PHE A 761 21.97 -28.10 -31.35
C PHE A 761 22.56 -27.46 -30.10
N ASN A 762 22.99 -28.27 -29.13
CA ASN A 762 23.70 -27.76 -27.95
C ASN A 762 25.08 -27.21 -28.35
N THR A 763 25.48 -26.11 -27.73
CA THR A 763 26.84 -25.59 -27.83
C THR A 763 27.79 -26.27 -26.85
N ASP A 764 29.09 -26.05 -27.06
CA ASP A 764 30.09 -26.19 -26.00
C ASP A 764 29.81 -25.24 -24.80
N THR A 765 30.42 -25.51 -23.65
CA THR A 765 30.26 -24.72 -22.42
C THR A 765 31.45 -23.77 -22.20
N VAL A 766 31.19 -22.51 -21.88
CA VAL A 766 32.18 -21.49 -21.50
C VAL A 766 32.10 -21.19 -20.00
N SER A 767 33.23 -21.23 -19.31
CA SER A 767 33.29 -20.88 -17.87
C SER A 767 33.75 -19.44 -17.66
N VAL A 768 32.99 -18.68 -16.87
CA VAL A 768 33.30 -17.31 -16.43
C VAL A 768 33.67 -17.32 -14.95
N LEU A 769 34.72 -16.59 -14.59
CA LEU A 769 35.20 -16.42 -13.22
C LEU A 769 35.29 -14.93 -12.87
N VAL A 770 34.57 -14.53 -11.82
CA VAL A 770 34.55 -13.17 -11.28
C VAL A 770 35.18 -13.16 -9.90
N SER A 771 36.26 -12.39 -9.72
CA SER A 771 37.03 -12.31 -8.47
C SER A 771 36.95 -10.92 -7.83
N ASN A 772 37.06 -10.83 -6.50
CA ASN A 772 37.17 -9.52 -5.84
C ASN A 772 38.63 -9.04 -5.86
N CYS A 773 38.87 -7.91 -6.52
CA CYS A 773 40.20 -7.34 -6.73
C CYS A 773 40.46 -6.05 -5.92
N GLN A 774 39.52 -5.64 -5.06
CA GLN A 774 39.62 -4.38 -4.31
C GLN A 774 40.41 -4.57 -3.00
N ASN A 775 41.37 -3.67 -2.74
CA ASN A 775 42.10 -3.65 -1.46
C ASN A 775 41.14 -3.37 -0.29
N VAL A 776 41.50 -3.84 0.91
CA VAL A 776 40.74 -3.61 2.14
C VAL A 776 41.44 -2.53 2.96
N THR A 777 40.70 -1.51 3.38
CA THR A 777 41.22 -0.41 4.21
C THR A 777 40.82 -0.60 5.68
N LEU A 778 41.80 -0.64 6.57
CA LEU A 778 41.59 -0.47 8.01
C LEU A 778 41.69 1.02 8.34
N ASN A 779 40.59 1.59 8.81
CA ASN A 779 40.52 2.92 9.41
C ASN A 779 40.76 2.73 10.91
N LEU A 780 41.92 3.16 11.37
CA LEU A 780 42.31 3.08 12.77
C LEU A 780 42.07 4.43 13.42
N ARG A 781 41.60 4.44 14.68
CA ARG A 781 41.76 5.58 15.57
C ARG A 781 42.59 5.17 16.78
N ALA A 782 43.67 5.91 17.04
CA ALA A 782 44.56 5.68 18.17
C ALA A 782 45.24 6.99 18.58
N PHE A 783 45.49 7.14 19.89
CA PHE A 783 46.22 8.25 20.46
C PHE A 783 47.49 7.77 21.16
N ILE A 784 48.52 8.61 21.18
CA ILE A 784 49.78 8.36 21.89
C ILE A 784 49.78 9.23 23.14
N GLN A 785 50.02 8.61 24.30
CA GLN A 785 49.81 9.24 25.61
C GLN A 785 50.51 10.59 25.74
N GLY A 786 51.80 10.66 25.40
CA GLY A 786 52.56 11.90 25.52
C GLY A 786 52.18 12.97 24.49
N TYR A 787 51.65 12.55 23.33
CA TYR A 787 51.25 13.49 22.28
C TYR A 787 49.81 14.01 22.49
N TYR A 788 49.03 13.43 23.41
CA TYR A 788 47.64 13.81 23.63
C TYR A 788 47.53 15.14 24.38
N ILE A 789 46.88 16.13 23.75
CA ILE A 789 46.75 17.51 24.26
C ILE A 789 45.32 17.86 24.70
N GLY A 790 44.46 16.85 24.88
CA GLY A 790 43.05 17.04 25.25
C GLY A 790 42.13 17.27 24.04
N ASN A 791 40.83 17.34 24.29
CA ASN A 791 39.79 17.53 23.27
C ASN A 791 39.85 16.52 22.10
N GLN A 792 40.30 15.29 22.37
CA GLN A 792 40.48 14.25 21.35
C GLN A 792 41.52 14.61 20.27
N MET A 793 42.54 15.39 20.62
CA MET A 793 43.59 15.84 19.71
C MET A 793 44.99 15.49 20.23
N MET A 794 45.92 15.30 19.28
CA MET A 794 47.36 15.15 19.50
C MET A 794 48.15 16.31 18.91
N THR A 795 49.37 16.50 19.42
CA THR A 795 50.38 17.36 18.82
C THR A 795 50.72 16.91 17.39
N ALA A 796 50.90 17.87 16.48
CA ALA A 796 51.41 17.60 15.13
C ALA A 796 52.94 17.49 15.17
N VAL A 797 53.49 16.28 15.04
CA VAL A 797 54.90 16.00 15.34
C VAL A 797 55.77 15.92 14.07
N VAL A 798 55.24 15.41 12.95
CA VAL A 798 56.02 15.27 11.70
C VAL A 798 56.56 16.60 11.19
N ASN A 799 55.66 17.58 10.99
CA ASN A 799 56.00 18.97 10.66
C ASN A 799 54.79 19.85 10.97
N PRO A 800 54.70 20.46 12.15
CA PRO A 800 53.52 21.22 12.56
C PRO A 800 53.25 22.45 11.68
N VAL A 801 54.24 22.96 10.94
CA VAL A 801 54.09 24.13 10.08
C VAL A 801 53.49 23.75 8.73
N LEU A 802 53.99 22.68 8.10
CA LEU A 802 53.54 22.26 6.76
C LEU A 802 52.39 21.26 6.81
N TYR A 803 52.27 20.48 7.89
CA TYR A 803 51.29 19.41 8.06
C TYR A 803 50.63 19.50 9.45
N PRO A 804 49.89 20.57 9.76
CA PRO A 804 49.32 20.82 11.10
C PRO A 804 48.27 19.79 11.54
N THR A 805 47.82 18.93 10.61
CA THR A 805 46.84 17.88 10.88
C THR A 805 47.45 16.48 10.97
N LEU A 806 48.77 16.33 10.79
CA LEU A 806 49.45 15.04 10.87
C LEU A 806 50.23 14.95 12.18
N CYS A 807 49.93 13.92 12.97
CA CYS A 807 50.61 13.64 14.21
C CYS A 807 51.94 12.93 13.93
N ASP A 808 51.92 11.63 13.65
CA ASP A 808 53.12 10.84 13.39
C ASP A 808 52.83 9.53 12.63
N SER A 809 53.87 8.92 12.07
CA SER A 809 53.78 7.61 11.43
C SER A 809 53.71 6.46 12.44
N ILE A 810 52.83 5.49 12.17
CA ILE A 810 52.67 4.26 12.94
C ILE A 810 52.73 3.07 11.99
N THR A 811 53.28 1.96 12.47
CA THR A 811 53.24 0.66 11.77
C THR A 811 52.09 -0.16 12.34
N VAL A 812 51.22 -0.64 11.45
CA VAL A 812 50.13 -1.56 11.78
C VAL A 812 50.40 -2.90 11.13
N GLU A 813 50.37 -3.95 11.94
CA GLU A 813 50.55 -5.33 11.53
C GLU A 813 49.29 -6.14 11.79
N LEU A 814 49.04 -7.16 10.96
CA LEU A 814 47.97 -8.12 11.13
C LEU A 814 48.58 -9.47 11.53
N ALA A 815 48.32 -9.88 12.77
CA ALA A 815 48.76 -11.16 13.30
C ALA A 815 47.65 -12.20 13.15
N ASN A 816 48.04 -13.47 12.96
CA ASN A 816 47.11 -14.60 12.91
C ASN A 816 46.25 -14.65 14.18
N GLU A 817 44.99 -15.06 14.08
CA GLU A 817 44.07 -15.19 15.23
C GLU A 817 44.42 -16.36 16.16
N ASN A 818 45.21 -17.33 15.66
CA ASN A 818 45.58 -18.55 16.39
C ASN A 818 47.09 -18.59 16.69
N PRO A 819 47.52 -19.24 17.80
CA PRO A 819 48.93 -19.49 18.08
C PRO A 819 49.63 -20.16 16.89
N PRO A 820 50.86 -19.76 16.52
CA PRO A 820 51.79 -18.90 17.27
C PRO A 820 51.67 -17.38 16.98
N TYR A 821 50.51 -16.90 16.51
CA TYR A 821 50.23 -15.46 16.29
C TYR A 821 51.24 -14.76 15.35
N ASN A 822 51.67 -15.47 14.30
CA ASN A 822 52.62 -14.92 13.32
C ASN A 822 52.06 -13.65 12.67
N ILE A 823 52.94 -12.67 12.43
CA ILE A 823 52.63 -11.51 11.59
C ILE A 823 52.51 -11.95 10.13
N LEU A 824 51.38 -11.64 9.49
CA LEU A 824 51.08 -12.01 8.11
C LEU A 824 51.16 -10.82 7.15
N TYR A 825 50.83 -9.62 7.65
CA TYR A 825 50.83 -8.39 6.87
C TYR A 825 51.35 -7.23 7.73
N THR A 826 52.11 -6.33 7.10
CA THR A 826 52.65 -5.11 7.74
C THR A 826 52.44 -3.92 6.81
N VAL A 827 51.87 -2.84 7.34
CA VAL A 827 51.64 -1.58 6.62
C VAL A 827 52.05 -0.42 7.53
N LYS A 828 52.76 0.56 6.97
CA LYS A 828 53.10 1.81 7.66
C LYS A 828 52.33 2.97 7.07
N SER A 829 51.70 3.78 7.91
CA SER A 829 50.93 4.97 7.51
C SER A 829 51.06 6.07 8.58
N VAL A 830 50.35 7.18 8.42
CA VAL A 830 50.39 8.34 9.33
C VAL A 830 49.06 8.47 10.07
N LEU A 831 49.11 8.73 11.39
CA LEU A 831 47.97 9.19 12.17
C LEU A 831 47.82 10.70 12.05
N ALA A 832 46.60 11.16 11.82
CA ALA A 832 46.23 12.55 11.93
C ALA A 832 46.18 12.99 13.40
N THR A 833 46.13 14.30 13.65
CA THR A 833 46.06 14.86 15.00
C THR A 833 44.77 14.51 15.73
N ASP A 834 43.70 14.11 15.04
CA ASP A 834 42.48 13.57 15.67
C ASP A 834 42.56 12.06 16.00
N GLY A 835 43.74 11.46 15.79
CA GLY A 835 44.04 10.06 16.03
C GLY A 835 43.70 9.13 14.87
N THR A 836 43.13 9.62 13.76
CA THR A 836 42.68 8.75 12.65
C THR A 836 43.81 8.41 11.67
N GLY A 837 43.79 7.21 11.10
CA GLY A 837 44.72 6.80 10.04
C GLY A 837 44.19 5.65 9.19
N ASN A 838 44.60 5.62 7.91
CA ASN A 838 44.13 4.63 6.94
C ASN A 838 45.26 3.69 6.52
N PHE A 839 45.00 2.38 6.56
CA PHE A 839 45.96 1.31 6.29
C PHE A 839 45.37 0.34 5.26
N SER A 840 45.99 0.26 4.07
CA SER A 840 45.49 -0.53 2.95
C SER A 840 46.19 -1.90 2.88
N PHE A 841 45.39 -2.97 2.88
CA PHE A 841 45.83 -4.37 2.80
C PHE A 841 45.34 -5.01 1.49
N PRO A 842 46.02 -6.07 1.00
CA PRO A 842 45.62 -6.76 -0.24
C PRO A 842 44.23 -7.42 -0.10
N PRO A 843 43.49 -7.66 -1.20
CA PRO A 843 42.14 -8.23 -1.18
C PRO A 843 42.05 -9.58 -0.46
N SER A 844 43.17 -10.31 -0.36
CA SER A 844 43.25 -11.60 0.32
C SER A 844 42.87 -11.55 1.79
N VAL A 845 42.94 -10.39 2.46
CA VAL A 845 42.54 -10.27 3.88
C VAL A 845 41.03 -10.30 4.09
N LEU A 846 40.23 -10.10 3.03
CA LEU A 846 38.77 -10.06 3.12
C LEU A 846 38.22 -11.41 3.60
N ASN A 847 37.26 -11.37 4.52
CA ASN A 847 36.63 -12.51 5.19
C ASN A 847 37.58 -13.32 6.10
N GLN A 848 38.67 -12.71 6.57
CA GLN A 848 39.54 -13.28 7.60
C GLN A 848 39.53 -12.42 8.87
N SER A 849 40.05 -12.96 9.97
CA SER A 849 40.16 -12.25 11.27
C SER A 849 41.62 -12.20 11.71
N PHE A 850 42.04 -11.06 12.24
CA PHE A 850 43.43 -10.83 12.67
C PHE A 850 43.48 -10.03 13.97
N TYR A 851 44.49 -10.27 14.80
CA TYR A 851 44.85 -9.26 15.80
C TYR A 851 45.50 -8.07 15.12
N ILE A 852 45.08 -6.85 15.49
CA ILE A 852 45.70 -5.61 15.02
C ILE A 852 46.83 -5.28 15.99
N VAL A 853 48.05 -5.15 15.47
CA VAL A 853 49.24 -4.79 16.24
C VAL A 853 49.70 -3.41 15.80
N ALA A 854 49.69 -2.45 16.73
CA ALA A 854 50.10 -1.08 16.47
C ALA A 854 51.45 -0.80 17.13
N LYS A 855 52.41 -0.28 16.34
CA LYS A 855 53.77 0.06 16.79
C LYS A 855 54.14 1.46 16.40
N HIS A 856 54.51 2.25 17.39
CA HIS A 856 54.99 3.61 17.22
C HIS A 856 56.38 3.74 17.83
N ARG A 857 57.20 4.64 17.30
CA ARG A 857 58.62 4.75 17.65
C ARG A 857 58.90 5.04 19.12
N ASN A 858 57.97 5.69 19.84
CA ASN A 858 58.16 6.09 21.24
C ASN A 858 57.02 5.63 22.17
N ALA A 859 56.14 4.77 21.66
CA ALA A 859 55.02 4.23 22.41
C ALA A 859 55.05 2.70 22.37
N LEU A 860 54.54 2.12 23.44
CA LEU A 860 54.47 0.69 23.66
C LEU A 860 53.67 -0.01 22.55
N GLU A 861 54.20 -1.12 22.03
CA GLU A 861 53.48 -1.99 21.11
C GLU A 861 52.13 -2.41 21.73
N THR A 862 51.03 -2.17 21.00
CA THR A 862 49.68 -2.41 21.50
C THR A 862 48.91 -3.33 20.57
N TRP A 863 48.31 -4.37 21.14
CA TRP A 863 47.50 -5.37 20.42
C TRP A 863 46.02 -5.13 20.64
N SER A 864 45.18 -5.38 19.62
CA SER A 864 43.72 -5.43 19.81
C SER A 864 43.35 -6.49 20.84
N SER A 865 42.28 -6.23 21.61
CA SER A 865 41.87 -7.15 22.69
C SER A 865 41.38 -8.51 22.19
N VAL A 866 40.89 -8.56 20.95
CA VAL A 866 40.42 -9.75 20.24
C VAL A 866 40.79 -9.67 18.76
N PRO A 867 40.74 -10.78 18.00
CA PRO A 867 40.82 -10.73 16.55
C PRO A 867 39.68 -9.89 15.96
N VAL A 868 40.02 -9.04 14.99
CA VAL A 868 39.10 -8.14 14.27
C VAL A 868 38.78 -8.75 12.92
N ALA A 869 37.49 -8.86 12.60
CA ALA A 869 37.02 -9.42 11.34
C ALA A 869 37.09 -8.40 10.19
N PHE A 870 37.75 -8.77 9.09
CA PHE A 870 37.86 -7.99 7.85
C PHE A 870 36.77 -8.41 6.86
N ASN A 871 35.50 -8.22 7.22
CA ASN A 871 34.33 -8.68 6.45
C ASN A 871 33.82 -7.68 5.39
N SER A 872 34.49 -6.55 5.23
CA SER A 872 34.16 -5.50 4.26
C SER A 872 35.45 -4.90 3.69
N THR A 873 35.34 -4.10 2.63
CA THR A 873 36.48 -3.34 2.07
C THR A 873 36.90 -2.14 2.93
N SER A 874 36.17 -1.84 4.01
CA SER A 874 36.45 -0.75 4.94
C SER A 874 36.12 -1.16 6.38
N VAL A 875 37.16 -1.41 7.17
CA VAL A 875 37.07 -1.88 8.56
C VAL A 875 37.42 -0.72 9.49
N LEU A 876 36.71 -0.56 10.60
CA LEU A 876 37.00 0.45 11.61
C LEU A 876 37.48 -0.22 12.89
N TYR A 877 38.61 0.24 13.43
CA TYR A 877 39.05 -0.13 14.77
C TYR A 877 39.48 1.11 15.54
N ASP A 878 38.92 1.30 16.73
CA ASP A 878 39.17 2.48 17.55
C ASP A 878 39.68 2.04 18.92
N PHE A 879 40.96 2.29 19.18
CA PHE A 879 41.62 2.02 20.45
C PHE A 879 41.21 3.02 21.54
N SER A 880 40.75 4.23 21.19
CA SER A 880 40.59 5.31 22.16
C SER A 880 39.31 5.25 22.98
N THR A 881 38.35 4.43 22.58
CA THR A 881 37.02 4.36 23.22
C THR A 881 37.00 3.72 24.61
N THR A 882 37.84 2.71 24.86
CA THR A 882 37.93 2.03 26.16
C THR A 882 39.23 1.25 26.27
N ALA A 883 39.77 1.12 27.49
CA ALA A 883 40.93 0.25 27.75
C ALA A 883 40.74 -1.17 27.19
N GLY A 884 39.49 -1.70 27.21
CA GLY A 884 39.13 -3.01 26.68
C GLY A 884 39.28 -3.20 25.17
N LYS A 885 39.75 -2.19 24.44
CA LYS A 885 40.17 -2.29 23.04
C LYS A 885 41.61 -2.78 22.90
N ALA A 886 42.42 -2.71 23.95
CA ALA A 886 43.74 -3.32 23.96
C ALA A 886 43.72 -4.64 24.74
N TYR A 887 44.55 -5.58 24.32
CA TYR A 887 44.75 -6.82 25.07
C TYR A 887 45.23 -6.49 26.49
N GLY A 888 44.62 -7.14 27.48
CA GLY A 888 44.92 -6.90 28.90
C GLY A 888 44.53 -5.51 29.44
N ASN A 889 43.71 -4.74 28.72
CA ASN A 889 43.37 -3.35 29.06
C ASN A 889 44.59 -2.40 29.09
N ASN A 890 45.61 -2.69 28.29
CA ASN A 890 46.92 -2.04 28.34
C ASN A 890 46.96 -0.68 27.62
N LEU A 891 46.15 0.29 28.08
CA LEU A 891 46.07 1.66 27.56
C LEU A 891 46.04 2.69 28.70
N ALA A 892 46.72 3.82 28.51
CA ALA A 892 46.69 4.96 29.42
C ALA A 892 45.38 5.74 29.29
N ASN A 893 44.71 6.07 30.40
CA ASN A 893 43.52 6.93 30.38
C ASN A 893 43.92 8.40 30.52
N MET A 894 43.65 9.19 29.46
CA MET A 894 43.92 10.62 29.36
C MET A 894 42.58 11.36 29.26
N ASP A 895 42.06 11.82 30.40
CA ASP A 895 40.79 12.57 30.50
C ASP A 895 39.59 11.90 29.78
N GLY A 896 39.52 10.57 29.82
CA GLY A 896 38.44 9.78 29.22
C GLY A 896 38.77 9.19 27.85
N GLU A 897 39.90 9.55 27.24
CA GLU A 897 40.42 8.92 26.01
C GLU A 897 41.55 7.94 26.34
N PHE A 898 41.55 6.78 25.69
CA PHE A 898 42.55 5.73 25.93
C PHE A 898 43.69 5.81 24.90
N CYS A 899 44.92 5.91 25.40
CA CYS A 899 46.11 6.17 24.61
C CYS A 899 47.16 5.05 24.76
N PHE A 900 47.98 4.84 23.75
CA PHE A 900 49.17 3.99 23.84
C PHE A 900 50.17 4.60 24.81
N TYR A 901 50.66 3.82 25.76
CA TYR A 901 51.64 4.27 26.74
C TYR A 901 52.93 4.74 26.05
N SER A 902 53.39 5.94 26.37
CA SER A 902 54.65 6.48 25.85
C SER A 902 55.82 6.08 26.75
N GLY A 903 56.99 5.82 26.15
CA GLY A 903 58.24 5.65 26.90
C GLY A 903 59.01 4.36 26.65
N ASP A 904 58.54 3.44 25.81
CA ASP A 904 59.35 2.31 25.33
C ASP A 904 60.24 2.84 24.19
N VAL A 905 61.49 3.18 24.50
CA VAL A 905 62.44 3.89 23.62
C VAL A 905 63.87 3.34 23.69
N SER A 906 64.17 2.38 24.58
CA SER A 906 65.44 1.67 24.63
C SER A 906 65.27 0.18 24.95
N ASP A 907 66.15 -0.66 24.42
CA ASP A 907 66.28 -2.08 24.81
C ASP A 907 67.39 -2.32 25.86
N GLY A 908 67.92 -1.24 26.44
CA GLY A 908 69.06 -1.28 27.37
C GLY A 908 70.43 -1.51 26.73
N ILE A 909 70.49 -1.70 25.40
CA ILE A 909 71.72 -1.96 24.64
C ILE A 909 71.94 -0.87 23.58
N THR A 910 70.90 -0.57 22.81
CA THR A 910 70.92 0.32 21.65
C THR A 910 69.88 1.43 21.85
N PRO A 911 70.31 2.67 22.11
CA PRO A 911 69.39 3.78 22.27
C PRO A 911 68.47 3.95 21.03
N GLY A 912 67.17 4.08 21.24
CA GLY A 912 66.16 4.29 20.18
C GLY A 912 65.56 3.01 19.62
N THR A 913 65.72 1.89 20.33
CA THR A 913 65.10 0.59 20.03
C THR A 913 64.10 0.23 21.14
N GLN A 914 63.19 -0.70 20.90
CA GLN A 914 62.10 -1.01 21.84
C GLN A 914 62.22 -2.46 22.29
N ASP A 915 62.12 -2.74 23.59
CA ASP A 915 62.11 -4.11 24.15
C ASP A 915 60.72 -4.54 24.64
N GLY A 916 59.74 -3.64 24.62
CA GLY A 916 58.39 -3.88 25.09
C GLY A 916 58.20 -3.67 26.58
N ILE A 917 59.13 -3.03 27.29
CA ILE A 917 59.05 -2.79 28.74
C ILE A 917 59.49 -1.36 29.05
N ILE A 918 58.58 -0.54 29.59
CA ILE A 918 58.93 0.83 30.02
C ILE A 918 59.62 0.77 31.38
N ASN A 919 60.94 0.95 31.40
CA ASN A 919 61.78 0.74 32.58
C ASN A 919 62.92 1.77 32.70
N LYS A 920 63.88 1.50 33.59
CA LYS A 920 64.99 2.41 33.86
C LYS A 920 65.90 2.64 32.64
N ASP A 921 66.08 1.64 31.79
CA ASP A 921 66.94 1.71 30.62
C ASP A 921 66.42 2.73 29.58
N ASP A 922 65.09 2.86 29.46
CA ASP A 922 64.45 3.90 28.67
C ASP A 922 64.72 5.29 29.25
N ASN A 923 64.55 5.45 30.56
CA ASN A 923 64.80 6.71 31.26
C ASN A 923 66.27 7.13 31.16
N ASP A 924 67.21 6.20 31.31
CA ASP A 924 68.65 6.48 31.19
C ASP A 924 69.01 6.89 29.74
N SER A 925 68.33 6.32 28.74
CA SER A 925 68.49 6.71 27.34
C SER A 925 67.94 8.11 27.07
N LEU A 926 66.81 8.46 27.71
CA LEU A 926 66.24 9.80 27.71
C LEU A 926 67.18 10.82 28.39
N GLU A 927 67.78 10.49 29.55
CA GLU A 927 68.77 11.32 30.25
C GLU A 927 70.00 11.60 29.38
N ASN A 928 70.50 10.57 28.70
CA ASN A 928 71.60 10.72 27.76
C ASN A 928 71.23 11.67 26.61
N SER A 929 70.01 11.58 26.07
CA SER A 929 69.53 12.47 25.00
C SER A 929 69.40 13.94 25.44
N LEU A 930 68.95 14.19 26.68
CA LEU A 930 68.92 15.53 27.28
C LEU A 930 70.33 16.13 27.40
N SER A 931 71.31 15.34 27.84
CA SER A 931 72.70 15.80 27.98
C SER A 931 73.34 16.23 26.64
N LEU A 932 72.78 15.75 25.53
CA LEU A 932 73.18 16.08 24.16
C LEU A 932 72.38 17.23 23.55
N PHE A 933 71.47 17.88 24.30
CA PHE A 933 70.58 18.95 23.84
C PHE A 933 69.78 18.55 22.58
N THR A 934 69.25 17.32 22.56
CA THR A 934 68.48 16.82 21.42
C THR A 934 67.18 17.62 21.26
N THR A 935 66.91 18.11 20.05
CA THR A 935 65.69 18.88 19.71
C THR A 935 65.12 18.43 18.36
N GLY A 936 63.84 18.69 18.12
CA GLY A 936 63.13 18.38 16.87
C GLY A 936 62.52 16.98 16.88
N TYR A 937 62.29 16.41 15.69
CA TYR A 937 61.64 15.11 15.51
C TYR A 937 62.52 13.95 16.02
N SER A 938 62.44 13.68 17.33
CA SER A 938 63.25 12.69 18.04
C SER A 938 62.37 11.55 18.58
N VAL A 939 62.97 10.37 18.79
CA VAL A 939 62.30 9.26 19.49
C VAL A 939 62.19 9.52 20.99
N TYR A 940 63.08 10.34 21.54
CA TYR A 940 63.13 10.71 22.95
C TYR A 940 62.24 11.91 23.30
N ASP A 941 61.68 12.58 22.29
CA ASP A 941 60.64 13.59 22.49
C ASP A 941 59.30 12.86 22.65
N LEU A 942 58.93 12.61 23.90
CA LEU A 942 57.74 11.86 24.29
C LEU A 942 56.49 12.74 24.27
N THR A 943 56.62 14.05 24.47
CA THR A 943 55.50 15.02 24.42
C THR A 943 55.19 15.52 23.00
N GLY A 944 56.16 15.41 22.09
CA GLY A 944 56.05 15.81 20.69
C GLY A 944 56.16 17.31 20.48
N ASP A 945 56.61 18.07 21.48
CA ASP A 945 56.76 19.53 21.42
C ASP A 945 58.08 19.99 20.79
N GLY A 946 58.95 19.03 20.42
CA GLY A 946 60.23 19.26 19.78
C GLY A 946 61.39 19.49 20.76
N LEU A 947 61.17 19.36 22.07
CA LEU A 947 62.19 19.47 23.10
C LEU A 947 62.24 18.18 23.93
N VAL A 948 63.44 17.72 24.27
CA VAL A 948 63.60 16.70 25.31
C VAL A 948 63.85 17.44 26.63
N GLU A 949 62.88 17.43 27.54
CA GLU A 949 62.93 18.19 28.79
C GLU A 949 62.19 17.51 29.95
N SER A 950 62.05 18.23 31.08
CA SER A 950 61.47 17.68 32.31
C SER A 950 60.06 17.08 32.18
N ALA A 951 59.31 17.47 31.15
CA ALA A 951 57.99 16.93 30.86
C ALA A 951 58.06 15.46 30.39
N ASP A 952 59.03 15.11 29.54
CA ASP A 952 59.27 13.73 29.08
C ASP A 952 59.65 12.80 30.23
N PHE A 953 60.53 13.26 31.13
CA PHE A 953 60.95 12.51 32.31
C PHE A 953 59.79 12.24 33.27
N SER A 954 58.90 13.21 33.44
CA SER A 954 57.73 13.07 34.30
C SER A 954 56.75 12.02 33.75
N LEU A 955 56.59 11.99 32.42
CA LEU A 955 55.74 11.03 31.73
C LEU A 955 56.29 9.60 31.84
N ILE A 956 57.55 9.40 31.46
CA ILE A 956 58.16 8.06 31.51
C ILE A 956 58.29 7.54 32.93
N GLY A 957 58.68 8.39 33.89
CA GLY A 957 58.78 8.02 35.30
C GLY A 957 57.44 7.56 35.90
N THR A 958 56.33 8.12 35.44
CA THR A 958 54.99 7.66 35.85
C THR A 958 54.71 6.25 35.34
N ASN A 959 55.04 5.96 34.08
CA ASN A 959 54.82 4.65 33.47
C ASN A 959 55.78 3.57 34.03
N ILE A 960 57.02 3.93 34.35
CA ILE A 960 57.98 3.04 35.03
C ILE A 960 57.43 2.62 36.40
N ASN A 961 56.91 3.58 37.19
CA ASN A 961 56.33 3.29 38.51
C ASN A 961 55.07 2.39 38.44
N GLN A 962 54.39 2.37 37.28
CA GLN A 962 53.25 1.49 37.02
C GLN A 962 53.65 0.11 36.49
N GLY A 963 54.93 -0.12 36.15
CA GLY A 963 55.43 -1.40 35.63
C GLY A 963 54.87 -1.76 34.25
N ILE A 964 54.68 -0.75 33.40
CA ILE A 964 54.05 -0.92 32.09
C ILE A 964 54.94 -1.74 31.14
N SER A 965 54.36 -2.76 30.51
CA SER A 965 55.00 -3.61 29.51
C SER A 965 53.97 -4.12 28.49
N VAL A 966 54.44 -4.58 27.33
CA VAL A 966 53.58 -5.08 26.24
C VAL A 966 52.78 -6.29 26.73
N MET A 967 51.48 -6.30 26.41
CA MET A 967 50.60 -7.45 26.61
C MET A 967 50.19 -8.03 25.25
N ARG A 968 50.35 -9.35 25.09
CA ARG A 968 50.04 -10.10 23.86
C ARG A 968 49.08 -11.26 24.15
N PRO A 969 48.26 -11.67 23.17
CA PRO A 969 47.33 -12.81 23.24
C PRO A 969 47.87 -14.10 23.87
#